data_AF-A0A7K0LNS7-F1
#
_entry.id   AF-A0A7K0LNS7-F1
#
_cell.length_a   1.000
_cell.length_b   1.000
_cell.length_c   1.000
_cell.angle_alpha   90.00
_cell.angle_beta   90.00
_cell.angle_gamma   90.00
#
_symmetry.space_group_name_H-M   'P 1'
#
loop_
_entity.id
_entity.type
_entity.pdbx_description
1 polymer ?
#
loop_
_entity_poly.entity_id
_entity_poly.type
_entity_poly.pdbx_seq_one_letter_code
_entity_poly.pdbx_strand_id
1 'polypeptide(L)'
;MRSPLRSCTAATGSAALIAGLLGAVVPMASSASAVPMTMVPVAGIETVGPIATVGSGAVQVWPELPPGLAQMPRGGVFNPESPYLSVPSLRAVAETPVRVVDVGRSTVEWAGVLSSGWSRIGATLGYAREYRVEVQRASGAWGNVGSFAVAPRGAGAGPLVDADAMKVSVVTGQVATSWESARMAGPSGGAGVALSWGSNAASPMPGLPAGWQLSAAPGAWALLSESVSDVAPARVPGAALAVRAPGTSTASVSVEYPVASGRWVRRWVAQRKVGEGPWQTVPLRSLRRSAAQVVGTVGVPKAGRVWLRVGARVEETILWGPSSMVVPQAGLASTVSREPKALRGAGVRSLVTPGDQPPVVRLTGWDGTQVTFTRNGLGVYEQAGGAVTGYANRLTWVGVNRWEFADSDGGVTSFVNGKASSYTSKGARLAAYGWDGSGRLTSVVNEIGRTLDLRYAGTDACVSAGWTGSGFVAPPTGQLCEVAYPDGAATQIGYAGVGLGAQVALIKDPGNTGTAFGWDEAGRLVATRSALVSRAATLNPTAADVLTRLMYGADGTVARIIDAPASVGGDSVTRTIDYPTITDDSLRDYDAAPGANEAVSAATRVDAGPDYGDLATSYKIDPITWRAVAFTDARGLTASTGRESSATGAVASSRDAAGRVTTYSYDELGEVKAVAGPVDQGAAGAQATTTYDTARTSAGVDDPLSGMRALVYSQPSFSGSVSAQFLKANYSRGALSASWSGRSTAFSAQASGVWNPASAAQDAAGHATGWQFQVSASGGTDVELVVGGNLCTESNPCVVSGLPTGPKAVSVQVRRAGTAGWFQVLAAPVGQPLAPLPADDVRPGFGLTSVATSNDDIPDGPAAGSETRYAYANPANGVATSVVEPGGLTTAIAHEASSAGGGSWGRQLTTTTPGGKVLSTSYWADDVDAALPDVCGGATVRESGQVRQITRPSGETLTTWRDITGRVRAQVTGGDGASQTICSEYFDDGSTKSTSAFDTADNLLERVTTDPAVGGDPLVSSVTVEHGPAAPVSPNSQVSATTTVDLQGRVVESTDAAGAVTTTTFDVLGRVLTQTITPPAGSGASPLVTTYSYRPLDARLDSITVNGVRAASVAYDGGSGRVARVTYPDGVSAGYAYLPNGALGTVSVRTGD
;
A
#
# COMPACT_ATOMS: atom_id res chain seq x y z
N MET A 1 5.18 -76.84 -6.57
CA MET A 1 5.04 -77.77 -7.73
C MET A 1 3.85 -77.34 -8.57
N ARG A 2 3.86 -77.63 -9.88
CA ARG A 2 2.73 -77.66 -10.85
C ARG A 2 1.45 -76.86 -10.53
N SER A 3 1.21 -75.81 -11.33
CA SER A 3 -0.14 -75.37 -11.76
C SER A 3 -0.88 -76.50 -12.53
N PRO A 4 -2.21 -76.43 -12.76
CA PRO A 4 -2.68 -75.71 -13.95
C PRO A 4 -4.11 -75.08 -13.92
N LEU A 5 -4.25 -73.99 -14.67
CA LEU A 5 -5.33 -73.65 -15.64
C LEU A 5 -6.78 -74.13 -15.40
N ARG A 6 -7.75 -73.19 -15.56
CA ARG A 6 -8.64 -73.17 -16.74
C ARG A 6 -9.41 -71.84 -16.92
N SER A 7 -9.85 -71.61 -18.16
CA SER A 7 -10.62 -70.45 -18.65
C SER A 7 -11.93 -70.92 -19.32
N CYS A 8 -12.90 -70.01 -19.53
CA CYS A 8 -13.63 -69.77 -20.81
C CYS A 8 -14.98 -69.04 -20.66
N THR A 9 -15.01 -67.76 -21.03
CA THR A 9 -15.92 -67.09 -22.00
C THR A 9 -17.39 -67.54 -22.25
N ALA A 10 -18.29 -66.54 -22.13
CA ALA A 10 -19.24 -66.04 -23.16
C ALA A 10 -20.71 -66.55 -23.27
N ALA A 11 -21.50 -65.73 -23.99
CA ALA A 11 -22.93 -65.79 -24.40
C ALA A 11 -23.99 -65.61 -23.29
N THR A 12 -24.97 -64.68 -23.28
CA THR A 12 -25.79 -63.88 -24.24
C THR A 12 -27.16 -64.47 -24.60
N GLY A 13 -28.22 -63.66 -24.38
CA GLY A 13 -29.60 -63.92 -24.83
C GLY A 13 -30.64 -63.88 -23.68
N SER A 14 -31.86 -63.33 -23.77
CA SER A 14 -32.45 -62.15 -24.44
C SER A 14 -33.96 -62.41 -24.61
N ALA A 15 -34.83 -61.48 -24.14
CA ALA A 15 -36.28 -61.41 -24.39
C ALA A 15 -37.15 -62.60 -23.86
N ALA A 16 -38.47 -62.48 -23.62
CA ALA A 16 -39.40 -61.40 -23.23
C ALA A 16 -40.71 -62.11 -22.74
N LEU A 17 -41.92 -61.56 -22.47
CA LEU A 17 -42.68 -60.36 -22.85
C LEU A 17 -43.82 -60.09 -21.80
N ILE A 18 -44.40 -58.86 -21.79
CA ILE A 18 -45.85 -58.51 -21.67
C ILE A 18 -46.68 -58.97 -20.43
N ALA A 19 -47.64 -58.19 -19.87
CA ALA A 19 -47.93 -56.73 -19.87
C ALA A 19 -49.07 -56.40 -18.86
N GLY A 20 -49.32 -55.10 -18.63
CA GLY A 20 -50.50 -54.53 -17.95
C GLY A 20 -50.17 -53.12 -17.42
N LEU A 21 -50.46 -51.99 -18.08
CA LEU A 21 -51.75 -51.40 -18.52
C LEU A 21 -52.67 -51.07 -17.32
N LEU A 22 -53.24 -49.88 -17.12
CA LEU A 22 -53.26 -48.54 -17.80
C LEU A 22 -53.60 -47.49 -16.71
N GLY A 23 -53.48 -46.16 -16.86
CA GLY A 23 -53.06 -45.27 -17.96
C GLY A 23 -52.69 -43.87 -17.40
N ALA A 24 -52.00 -42.98 -18.13
CA ALA A 24 -52.52 -42.08 -19.19
C ALA A 24 -53.01 -40.70 -18.64
N VAL A 25 -52.82 -39.52 -19.26
CA VAL A 25 -52.15 -39.04 -20.51
C VAL A 25 -52.02 -37.48 -20.32
N VAL A 26 -50.92 -36.73 -20.62
CA VAL A 26 -50.17 -36.47 -21.89
C VAL A 26 -51.02 -35.59 -22.86
N PRO A 27 -50.54 -34.55 -23.61
CA PRO A 27 -49.36 -34.46 -24.51
C PRO A 27 -48.40 -33.26 -24.21
N MET A 28 -47.17 -33.09 -24.74
CA MET A 28 -46.53 -33.36 -26.07
C MET A 28 -46.91 -32.34 -27.17
N ALA A 29 -46.09 -31.99 -28.18
CA ALA A 29 -44.79 -32.49 -28.69
C ALA A 29 -43.87 -31.29 -29.12
N SER A 30 -42.75 -31.34 -29.89
CA SER A 30 -42.14 -32.37 -30.76
C SER A 30 -40.64 -32.10 -31.13
N SER A 31 -39.80 -33.16 -31.11
CA SER A 31 -38.74 -33.61 -32.06
C SER A 31 -38.14 -32.68 -33.15
N ALA A 32 -36.89 -32.85 -33.65
CA ALA A 32 -35.73 -33.72 -33.30
C ALA A 32 -34.49 -33.44 -34.23
N SER A 33 -33.42 -34.24 -34.04
CA SER A 33 -32.27 -34.56 -34.94
C SER A 33 -30.88 -34.01 -34.56
N ALA A 34 -29.85 -34.79 -34.89
CA ALA A 34 -28.44 -34.69 -34.47
C ALA A 34 -27.62 -35.75 -35.27
N VAL A 35 -26.29 -35.72 -35.46
CA VAL A 35 -25.24 -34.68 -35.30
C VAL A 35 -24.00 -35.12 -36.12
N PRO A 36 -23.14 -34.19 -36.57
CA PRO A 36 -21.69 -34.45 -36.55
C PRO A 36 -20.88 -33.37 -35.81
N MET A 37 -19.68 -33.75 -35.36
CA MET A 37 -18.81 -32.97 -34.48
C MET A 37 -18.12 -31.79 -35.17
N THR A 38 -17.99 -30.66 -34.47
CA THR A 38 -16.71 -29.95 -34.26
C THR A 38 -16.81 -28.98 -33.07
N MET A 39 -16.42 -29.43 -31.87
CA MET A 39 -16.09 -28.55 -30.75
C MET A 39 -14.79 -29.01 -30.08
N VAL A 40 -13.70 -28.39 -30.52
CA VAL A 40 -12.42 -28.22 -29.84
C VAL A 40 -12.05 -26.78 -30.20
N PRO A 41 -11.91 -25.84 -29.24
CA PRO A 41 -10.97 -25.97 -28.12
C PRO A 41 -11.63 -26.06 -26.72
N VAL A 42 -10.84 -26.56 -25.77
CA VAL A 42 -11.11 -26.42 -24.33
C VAL A 42 -10.62 -25.03 -23.89
N ALA A 43 -11.54 -24.06 -23.81
CA ALA A 43 -11.29 -22.74 -23.25
C ALA A 43 -12.03 -22.61 -21.91
N GLY A 44 -11.39 -23.05 -20.82
CA GLY A 44 -12.06 -23.37 -19.55
C GLY A 44 -12.91 -22.22 -18.98
N ILE A 45 -12.27 -21.10 -18.61
CA ILE A 45 -12.95 -20.04 -17.82
C ILE A 45 -13.99 -19.26 -18.64
N GLU A 46 -13.81 -19.14 -19.95
CA GLU A 46 -14.71 -18.34 -20.81
C GLU A 46 -16.14 -18.89 -20.84
N THR A 47 -16.31 -20.20 -20.64
CA THR A 47 -17.62 -20.85 -20.54
C THR A 47 -18.37 -20.55 -19.24
N VAL A 48 -17.67 -20.17 -18.16
CA VAL A 48 -18.23 -19.98 -16.81
C VAL A 48 -18.80 -18.55 -16.61
N GLY A 49 -18.51 -17.64 -17.55
CA GLY A 49 -19.12 -16.31 -17.62
C GLY A 49 -18.77 -15.35 -16.48
N PRO A 50 -19.23 -14.10 -16.56
CA PRO A 50 -19.26 -13.18 -15.42
C PRO A 50 -20.31 -13.65 -14.39
N ILE A 51 -20.25 -13.11 -13.18
CA ILE A 51 -21.32 -13.33 -12.20
C ILE A 51 -22.56 -12.56 -12.66
N ALA A 52 -23.73 -13.20 -12.61
CA ALA A 52 -24.98 -12.60 -13.04
C ALA A 52 -25.25 -11.27 -12.30
N THR A 53 -25.56 -10.22 -13.05
CA THR A 53 -25.92 -8.92 -12.48
C THR A 53 -27.26 -9.01 -11.78
N VAL A 54 -27.29 -8.79 -10.47
CA VAL A 54 -28.50 -8.95 -9.66
C VAL A 54 -29.36 -7.70 -9.71
N GLY A 55 -30.62 -7.90 -10.10
CA GLY A 55 -31.68 -6.91 -9.94
C GLY A 55 -31.95 -6.63 -8.45
N SER A 56 -32.42 -5.43 -8.15
CA SER A 56 -32.56 -4.89 -6.80
C SER A 56 -33.59 -5.65 -5.90
N GLY A 57 -33.14 -6.72 -5.24
CA GLY A 57 -33.90 -7.52 -4.27
C GLY A 57 -33.12 -7.79 -2.97
N ALA A 58 -33.77 -7.65 -1.81
CA ALA A 58 -33.11 -7.66 -0.50
C ALA A 58 -33.60 -8.79 0.43
N VAL A 59 -32.66 -9.59 0.97
CA VAL A 59 -32.84 -10.53 2.10
C VAL A 59 -31.53 -10.65 2.90
N GLN A 60 -31.63 -10.83 4.22
CA GLN A 60 -30.61 -11.17 5.22
C GLN A 60 -29.33 -11.87 4.68
N VAL A 61 -28.11 -11.29 4.61
CA VAL A 61 -27.52 -10.01 5.14
C VAL A 61 -26.85 -10.18 6.56
N TRP A 62 -25.54 -10.52 6.73
CA TRP A 62 -24.69 -10.47 8.00
C TRP A 62 -23.08 -10.48 7.75
N PRO A 63 -22.20 -9.41 8.02
CA PRO A 63 -20.72 -9.12 7.68
C PRO A 63 -19.49 -9.10 8.70
N GLU A 64 -18.28 -9.58 8.28
CA GLU A 64 -16.89 -9.09 8.65
C GLU A 64 -15.96 -9.59 9.86
N LEU A 65 -14.65 -9.83 9.58
CA LEU A 65 -13.44 -9.99 10.49
C LEU A 65 -12.40 -8.85 10.26
N PRO A 66 -11.43 -8.50 11.16
CA PRO A 66 -11.11 -7.07 11.37
C PRO A 66 -9.75 -6.48 10.86
N PRO A 67 -9.59 -5.13 10.84
CA PRO A 67 -8.49 -4.44 10.13
C PRO A 67 -7.70 -3.35 10.88
N GLY A 68 -6.84 -2.62 10.14
CA GLY A 68 -5.70 -1.88 10.70
C GLY A 68 -4.57 -2.82 11.11
N LEU A 69 -4.60 -4.02 10.52
CA LEU A 69 -4.18 -5.26 11.14
C LEU A 69 -3.47 -6.13 10.10
N ALA A 70 -2.16 -6.26 10.19
CA ALA A 70 -1.45 -7.31 9.48
C ALA A 70 -1.77 -8.67 10.12
N GLN A 71 -2.86 -9.32 9.73
CA GLN A 71 -3.22 -10.64 10.23
C GLN A 71 -2.46 -11.73 9.44
N MET A 72 -1.51 -12.39 10.10
CA MET A 72 -0.72 -13.47 9.48
C MET A 72 -1.57 -14.72 9.18
N PRO A 73 -1.27 -15.48 8.11
CA PRO A 73 0.00 -15.46 7.36
C PRO A 73 0.01 -14.68 6.02
N ARG A 74 -1.10 -14.10 5.58
CA ARG A 74 -1.23 -13.36 4.29
C ARG A 74 -2.23 -12.20 4.39
N GLY A 75 -1.88 -11.17 5.16
CA GLY A 75 -2.76 -10.02 5.43
C GLY A 75 -2.55 -8.80 4.52
N GLY A 76 -3.38 -7.76 4.70
CA GLY A 76 -3.23 -6.46 4.03
C GLY A 76 -3.23 -5.28 5.01
N VAL A 77 -2.39 -4.27 4.78
CA VAL A 77 -2.30 -3.05 5.60
C VAL A 77 -2.58 -1.81 4.75
N PHE A 78 -3.58 -1.02 5.13
CA PHE A 78 -4.00 0.18 4.37
C PHE A 78 -3.53 1.50 5.00
N ASN A 79 -3.20 1.48 6.28
CA ASN A 79 -2.49 2.56 6.96
C ASN A 79 -1.12 2.06 7.43
N PRO A 80 -0.02 2.38 6.73
CA PRO A 80 1.32 1.98 7.13
C PRO A 80 1.92 2.83 8.26
N GLU A 81 1.24 3.88 8.73
CA GLU A 81 1.73 4.74 9.82
C GLU A 81 1.61 4.01 11.16
N SER A 82 2.60 3.14 11.42
CA SER A 82 2.74 2.25 12.57
C SER A 82 1.47 1.41 12.89
N PRO A 83 1.13 0.43 12.02
CA PRO A 83 -0.05 -0.42 12.12
C PRO A 83 0.03 -1.47 13.23
N TYR A 84 -1.09 -2.12 13.54
CA TYR A 84 -1.09 -3.32 14.38
C TYR A 84 -0.73 -4.57 13.57
N LEU A 85 0.04 -5.46 14.19
CA LEU A 85 0.40 -6.78 13.69
C LEU A 85 -0.30 -7.81 14.57
N SER A 86 -0.95 -8.80 13.96
CA SER A 86 -1.50 -9.95 14.68
C SER A 86 -1.06 -11.24 14.01
N VAL A 87 -0.57 -12.16 14.83
CA VAL A 87 -0.13 -13.48 14.42
C VAL A 87 -0.98 -14.49 15.17
N PRO A 88 -2.18 -14.86 14.66
CA PRO A 88 -3.14 -15.66 15.41
C PRO A 88 -2.61 -17.04 15.80
N SER A 89 -1.67 -17.60 15.03
CA SER A 89 -0.96 -18.84 15.36
C SER A 89 -0.08 -18.70 16.63
N LEU A 90 0.43 -17.50 16.89
CA LEU A 90 1.24 -17.17 18.06
C LEU A 90 0.41 -16.55 19.20
N ARG A 91 -0.94 -16.57 19.12
CA ARG A 91 -1.83 -16.02 20.18
C ARG A 91 -1.69 -16.67 21.56
N ALA A 92 -1.08 -17.87 21.60
CA ALA A 92 -0.73 -18.61 22.80
C ALA A 92 0.70 -18.34 23.31
N VAL A 93 1.57 -17.79 22.45
CA VAL A 93 2.92 -17.36 22.82
C VAL A 93 2.82 -15.99 23.47
N ALA A 94 3.19 -15.93 24.75
CA ALA A 94 3.09 -14.70 25.53
C ALA A 94 4.02 -13.62 25.00
N GLU A 95 5.29 -13.96 24.75
CA GLU A 95 6.21 -13.13 23.98
C GLU A 95 7.14 -13.91 23.06
N THR A 96 7.46 -13.31 21.91
CA THR A 96 8.52 -13.75 20.99
C THR A 96 9.07 -12.56 20.20
N PRO A 97 10.40 -12.43 20.04
CA PRO A 97 10.99 -11.40 19.20
C PRO A 97 10.50 -11.53 17.75
N VAL A 98 10.10 -10.40 17.18
CA VAL A 98 9.56 -10.29 15.82
C VAL A 98 10.34 -9.24 15.04
N ARG A 99 10.47 -9.45 13.73
CA ARG A 99 10.95 -8.44 12.79
C ARG A 99 10.14 -8.45 11.50
N VAL A 100 9.96 -7.27 10.95
CA VAL A 100 9.26 -6.99 9.70
C VAL A 100 10.31 -6.60 8.67
N VAL A 101 10.42 -7.40 7.60
CA VAL A 101 11.46 -7.29 6.58
C VAL A 101 10.83 -6.92 5.24
N ASP A 102 11.29 -5.83 4.64
CA ASP A 102 10.91 -5.43 3.28
C ASP A 102 11.38 -6.52 2.30
N VAL A 103 10.46 -7.14 1.56
CA VAL A 103 10.80 -8.27 0.68
C VAL A 103 11.64 -7.81 -0.51
N GLY A 104 11.44 -6.58 -0.99
CA GLY A 104 12.16 -6.00 -2.13
C GLY A 104 13.55 -5.46 -1.76
N ARG A 105 13.70 -4.87 -0.57
CA ARG A 105 14.98 -4.31 -0.07
C ARG A 105 15.80 -5.30 0.75
N SER A 106 15.18 -6.35 1.30
CA SER A 106 15.75 -7.26 2.32
C SER A 106 16.25 -6.57 3.61
N THR A 107 15.79 -5.34 3.85
CA THR A 107 16.05 -4.56 5.07
C THR A 107 15.02 -4.86 6.15
N VAL A 108 15.44 -4.83 7.41
CA VAL A 108 14.54 -4.88 8.56
C VAL A 108 14.01 -3.47 8.79
N GLU A 109 12.75 -3.21 8.44
CA GLU A 109 12.14 -1.88 8.66
C GLU A 109 11.71 -1.69 10.12
N TRP A 110 11.39 -2.78 10.83
CA TRP A 110 11.04 -2.76 12.25
C TRP A 110 11.37 -4.07 12.95
N ALA A 111 11.78 -3.98 14.21
CA ALA A 111 11.91 -5.10 15.13
C ALA A 111 11.25 -4.75 16.47
N GLY A 112 10.76 -5.76 17.19
CA GLY A 112 10.09 -5.61 18.47
C GLY A 112 9.65 -6.95 19.02
N VAL A 113 8.58 -6.97 19.82
CA VAL A 113 8.08 -8.20 20.46
C VAL A 113 6.60 -8.42 20.14
N LEU A 114 6.27 -9.63 19.66
CA LEU A 114 4.89 -10.10 19.57
C LEU A 114 4.43 -10.55 20.94
N SER A 115 3.21 -10.18 21.29
CA SER A 115 2.72 -10.04 22.65
C SER A 115 1.31 -10.61 22.74
N SER A 116 1.18 -11.82 23.29
CA SER A 116 -0.03 -12.65 23.13
C SER A 116 -0.47 -12.81 21.67
N GLY A 117 0.51 -12.82 20.75
CA GLY A 117 0.30 -12.80 19.29
C GLY A 117 0.05 -11.42 18.66
N TRP A 118 0.03 -10.32 19.41
CA TRP A 118 -0.20 -8.96 18.92
C TRP A 118 1.04 -8.08 19.02
N SER A 119 1.19 -7.06 18.18
CA SER A 119 2.12 -5.96 18.43
C SER A 119 1.70 -4.71 17.66
N ARG A 120 2.37 -3.58 17.90
CA ARG A 120 2.28 -2.41 17.03
C ARG A 120 3.63 -2.25 16.33
N ILE A 121 3.62 -2.33 15.00
CA ILE A 121 4.79 -2.05 14.19
C ILE A 121 5.15 -0.58 14.43
N GLY A 122 6.38 -0.30 14.90
CA GLY A 122 6.79 1.04 15.33
C GLY A 122 7.23 1.97 14.19
N ALA A 123 7.55 1.40 13.03
CA ALA A 123 7.95 2.14 11.84
C ALA A 123 6.75 2.53 10.96
N THR A 124 6.93 3.57 10.15
CA THR A 124 6.06 3.81 8.98
C THR A 124 6.52 2.92 7.83
N LEU A 125 5.63 2.09 7.32
CA LEU A 125 5.92 1.18 6.21
C LEU A 125 5.74 1.86 4.84
N GLY A 126 6.35 1.30 3.79
CA GLY A 126 6.16 1.77 2.41
C GLY A 126 4.82 1.30 1.83
N TYR A 127 4.09 2.20 1.17
CA TYR A 127 2.88 1.84 0.43
C TYR A 127 3.19 0.89 -0.75
N ALA A 128 2.29 -0.05 -1.00
CA ALA A 128 2.38 -1.06 -2.05
C ALA A 128 3.64 -1.96 -2.01
N ARG A 129 4.16 -2.23 -0.81
CA ARG A 129 5.27 -3.18 -0.60
C ARG A 129 4.81 -4.43 0.14
N GLU A 130 5.41 -5.57 -0.21
CA GLU A 130 5.29 -6.79 0.57
C GLU A 130 6.33 -6.81 1.70
N TYR A 131 5.84 -7.14 2.89
CA TYR A 131 6.60 -7.31 4.11
C TYR A 131 6.48 -8.73 4.61
N ARG A 132 7.61 -9.41 4.83
CA ARG A 132 7.62 -10.71 5.50
C ARG A 132 7.84 -10.53 7.00
N VAL A 133 7.09 -11.29 7.79
CA VAL A 133 7.18 -11.29 9.25
C VAL A 133 8.00 -12.51 9.65
N GLU A 134 9.11 -12.27 10.33
CA GLU A 134 9.96 -13.31 10.89
C GLU A 134 9.90 -13.24 12.42
N VAL A 135 9.82 -14.39 13.09
CA VAL A 135 9.96 -14.49 14.55
C VAL A 135 11.15 -15.34 14.92
N GLN A 136 11.74 -15.08 16.08
CA GLN A 136 12.87 -15.85 16.57
C GLN A 136 12.38 -17.17 17.18
N ARG A 137 12.86 -18.30 16.64
CA ARG A 137 12.61 -19.63 17.18
C ARG A 137 13.44 -19.84 18.45
N ALA A 138 13.04 -20.80 19.29
CA ALA A 138 13.79 -21.17 20.50
C ALA A 138 15.24 -21.64 20.25
N SER A 139 15.61 -21.95 18.99
CA SER A 139 16.98 -22.21 18.55
C SER A 139 17.79 -20.95 18.19
N GLY A 140 17.27 -19.75 18.48
CA GLY A 140 17.87 -18.46 18.11
C GLY A 140 17.71 -18.08 16.62
N ALA A 141 17.35 -19.02 15.76
CA ALA A 141 17.18 -18.81 14.32
C ALA A 141 15.85 -18.09 14.00
N TRP A 142 15.90 -17.12 13.09
CA TRP A 142 14.72 -16.43 12.57
C TRP A 142 13.94 -17.32 11.60
N GLY A 143 12.62 -17.39 11.75
CA GLY A 143 11.72 -18.12 10.86
C GLY A 143 10.57 -17.24 10.41
N ASN A 144 10.31 -17.23 9.10
CA ASN A 144 9.13 -16.60 8.51
C ASN A 144 7.84 -17.25 9.07
N VAL A 145 6.84 -16.43 9.41
CA VAL A 145 5.50 -16.83 9.90
C VAL A 145 4.35 -16.28 9.04
N GLY A 146 4.68 -15.61 7.93
CA GLY A 146 3.75 -15.01 6.99
C GLY A 146 4.34 -13.79 6.28
N SER A 147 3.56 -13.23 5.36
CA SER A 147 3.77 -11.90 4.80
C SER A 147 2.48 -11.08 4.83
N PHE A 148 2.61 -9.79 4.59
CA PHE A 148 1.50 -8.90 4.32
C PHE A 148 1.92 -7.85 3.29
N ALA A 149 0.99 -7.45 2.42
CA ALA A 149 1.17 -6.29 1.58
C ALA A 149 0.67 -5.04 2.33
N VAL A 150 1.45 -3.97 2.38
CA VAL A 150 0.85 -2.65 2.55
C VAL A 150 0.23 -2.31 1.20
N ALA A 151 -1.07 -2.05 1.13
CA ALA A 151 -1.74 -1.68 -0.11
C ALA A 151 -1.53 -0.18 -0.42
N PRO A 152 -1.65 0.26 -1.69
CA PRO A 152 -1.75 1.68 -2.01
C PRO A 152 -3.00 2.32 -1.36
N ARG A 153 -3.01 3.65 -1.15
CA ARG A 153 -4.19 4.39 -0.63
C ARG A 153 -5.35 4.46 -1.65
N GLY A 154 -5.99 3.33 -1.92
CA GLY A 154 -7.29 3.24 -2.58
C GLY A 154 -8.41 3.00 -1.55
N ALA A 155 -9.41 3.89 -1.53
CA ALA A 155 -10.72 3.77 -0.88
C ALA A 155 -10.76 3.33 0.61
N GLY A 156 -11.02 4.31 1.49
CA GLY A 156 -11.39 4.10 2.90
C GLY A 156 -10.28 4.44 3.90
N ALA A 157 -10.30 5.65 4.45
CA ALA A 157 -9.27 6.15 5.38
C ALA A 157 -9.37 5.60 6.83
N GLY A 158 -9.96 4.42 7.00
CA GLY A 158 -10.10 3.71 8.27
C GLY A 158 -9.96 2.20 8.07
N PRO A 159 -10.28 1.35 9.06
CA PRO A 159 -10.10 -0.10 8.91
C PRO A 159 -10.95 -0.69 7.76
N LEU A 160 -10.36 -1.56 6.92
CA LEU A 160 -11.00 -2.28 5.80
C LEU A 160 -11.04 -3.81 5.97
N VAL A 161 -12.20 -4.44 5.91
CA VAL A 161 -12.33 -5.90 6.10
C VAL A 161 -12.20 -6.66 4.79
N ASP A 162 -11.37 -7.69 4.81
CA ASP A 162 -11.14 -8.62 3.71
C ASP A 162 -12.30 -9.61 3.48
N ALA A 163 -12.67 -9.79 2.21
CA ALA A 163 -13.72 -10.70 1.76
C ALA A 163 -13.37 -11.23 0.35
N ASP A 164 -12.62 -12.35 0.28
CA ASP A 164 -12.03 -12.86 -0.97
C ASP A 164 -11.17 -11.77 -1.67
N ALA A 165 -11.46 -11.37 -2.91
CA ALA A 165 -10.74 -10.29 -3.59
C ALA A 165 -11.17 -8.87 -3.13
N MET A 166 -12.26 -8.75 -2.35
CA MET A 166 -12.82 -7.48 -1.93
C MET A 166 -12.34 -7.03 -0.55
N LYS A 167 -12.47 -5.72 -0.29
CA LYS A 167 -12.18 -5.08 1.00
C LYS A 167 -13.23 -4.01 1.32
N VAL A 168 -13.69 -3.89 2.56
CA VAL A 168 -14.83 -3.01 2.94
C VAL A 168 -14.53 -2.17 4.18
N SER A 169 -14.66 -0.85 4.10
CA SER A 169 -14.37 0.03 5.23
C SER A 169 -15.42 -0.02 6.34
N VAL A 170 -15.01 -0.33 7.57
CA VAL A 170 -15.87 -0.28 8.79
C VAL A 170 -16.23 1.16 9.21
N VAL A 171 -15.71 2.17 8.53
CA VAL A 171 -15.94 3.60 8.83
C VAL A 171 -16.87 4.24 7.82
N THR A 172 -16.62 4.01 6.53
CA THR A 172 -17.32 4.68 5.42
C THR A 172 -18.25 3.75 4.64
N GLY A 173 -18.19 2.45 4.90
CA GLY A 173 -18.88 1.42 4.11
C GLY A 173 -18.46 1.32 2.65
N GLN A 174 -17.33 1.96 2.31
CA GLN A 174 -16.76 1.94 0.96
C GLN A 174 -16.08 0.60 0.70
N VAL A 175 -16.38 0.04 -0.45
CA VAL A 175 -15.76 -1.18 -0.99
C VAL A 175 -14.60 -0.83 -1.91
N ALA A 176 -13.56 -1.67 -1.87
CA ALA A 176 -12.45 -1.71 -2.78
C ALA A 176 -12.18 -3.14 -3.29
N THR A 177 -11.50 -3.27 -4.43
CA THR A 177 -10.84 -4.50 -4.89
C THR A 177 -9.60 -4.12 -5.72
N SER A 178 -8.60 -4.99 -5.79
CA SER A 178 -7.36 -4.74 -6.55
C SER A 178 -6.79 -6.00 -7.18
N TRP A 179 -6.22 -5.85 -8.37
CA TRP A 179 -5.47 -6.87 -9.12
C TRP A 179 -4.14 -6.28 -9.58
N GLU A 180 -3.06 -7.08 -9.56
CA GLU A 180 -1.72 -6.70 -10.01
C GLU A 180 -1.23 -7.64 -11.12
N SER A 181 -0.56 -7.08 -12.12
CA SER A 181 0.05 -7.84 -13.21
C SER A 181 1.31 -8.59 -12.77
N ALA A 182 1.71 -9.61 -13.53
CA ALA A 182 3.08 -10.07 -13.48
C ALA A 182 4.05 -8.91 -13.78
N ARG A 183 5.24 -8.93 -13.18
CA ARG A 183 6.25 -7.86 -13.35
C ARG A 183 7.22 -8.22 -14.48
N MET A 184 7.60 -7.24 -15.29
CA MET A 184 8.76 -7.39 -16.19
C MET A 184 10.05 -7.41 -15.38
N ALA A 185 11.00 -8.28 -15.69
CA ALA A 185 12.28 -8.27 -14.98
C ALA A 185 13.22 -7.15 -15.43
N GLY A 186 13.97 -6.58 -14.48
CA GLY A 186 14.99 -5.55 -14.72
C GLY A 186 15.93 -5.32 -13.51
N PRO A 187 17.02 -4.57 -13.70
CA PRO A 187 18.07 -4.27 -12.69
C PRO A 187 17.62 -3.78 -11.30
N SER A 188 16.46 -3.13 -11.21
CA SER A 188 15.96 -2.38 -10.03
C SER A 188 14.66 -2.95 -9.43
N GLY A 189 14.25 -4.14 -9.88
CA GLY A 189 13.02 -4.82 -9.45
C GLY A 189 11.88 -4.79 -10.48
N GLY A 190 12.11 -4.21 -11.67
CA GLY A 190 11.20 -4.34 -12.81
C GLY A 190 10.14 -3.24 -12.94
N ALA A 191 9.04 -3.54 -13.61
CA ALA A 191 7.83 -2.71 -13.59
C ALA A 191 6.57 -3.57 -13.80
N GLY A 192 5.42 -3.09 -13.32
CA GLY A 192 4.11 -3.77 -13.41
C GLY A 192 2.96 -2.78 -13.50
N VAL A 193 1.76 -3.27 -13.81
CA VAL A 193 0.50 -2.50 -13.71
C VAL A 193 -0.43 -3.11 -12.69
N ALA A 194 -1.33 -2.31 -12.14
CA ALA A 194 -2.39 -2.77 -11.25
C ALA A 194 -3.69 -2.01 -11.51
N LEU A 195 -4.79 -2.75 -11.47
CA LEU A 195 -6.16 -2.23 -11.54
C LEU A 195 -6.74 -2.23 -10.14
N SER A 196 -7.28 -1.10 -9.72
CA SER A 196 -8.08 -1.01 -8.50
C SER A 196 -9.48 -0.49 -8.83
N TRP A 197 -10.46 -0.97 -8.10
CA TRP A 197 -11.80 -0.40 -8.09
C TRP A 197 -12.11 0.11 -6.69
N GLY A 198 -12.71 1.29 -6.61
CA GLY A 198 -13.17 1.90 -5.35
C GLY A 198 -14.55 2.50 -5.53
N SER A 199 -15.49 2.12 -4.65
CA SER A 199 -16.85 2.66 -4.61
C SER A 199 -16.93 4.19 -4.44
N ASN A 200 -15.89 4.84 -3.91
CA ASN A 200 -15.76 6.31 -3.80
C ASN A 200 -14.86 6.96 -4.86
N ALA A 201 -14.35 6.21 -5.85
CA ALA A 201 -13.41 6.74 -6.84
C ALA A 201 -14.09 7.75 -7.79
N ALA A 202 -14.13 9.01 -7.35
CA ALA A 202 -15.02 10.09 -7.83
C ALA A 202 -14.68 10.67 -9.21
N SER A 203 -13.88 9.98 -10.03
CA SER A 203 -13.59 10.37 -11.40
C SER A 203 -13.19 9.13 -12.22
N PRO A 204 -13.88 8.80 -13.32
CA PRO A 204 -13.48 7.69 -14.18
C PRO A 204 -12.14 7.98 -14.86
N MET A 205 -11.22 7.03 -14.81
CA MET A 205 -9.95 7.15 -15.52
C MET A 205 -10.17 6.91 -17.04
N PRO A 206 -9.52 7.68 -17.95
CA PRO A 206 -9.63 7.43 -19.38
C PRO A 206 -9.26 5.99 -19.71
N GLY A 207 -10.16 5.29 -20.40
CA GLY A 207 -9.99 3.88 -20.78
C GLY A 207 -10.43 2.86 -19.73
N LEU A 208 -11.13 3.26 -18.67
CA LEU A 208 -11.75 2.36 -17.70
C LEU A 208 -13.22 2.75 -17.41
N PRO A 209 -14.04 1.84 -16.85
CA PRO A 209 -15.35 2.19 -16.32
C PRO A 209 -15.27 3.11 -15.08
N ALA A 210 -16.44 3.64 -14.67
CA ALA A 210 -16.54 4.38 -13.41
C ALA A 210 -16.21 3.48 -12.20
N GLY A 211 -15.50 4.05 -11.22
CA GLY A 211 -14.99 3.35 -10.05
C GLY A 211 -13.61 2.70 -10.24
N TRP A 212 -13.20 2.39 -11.47
CA TRP A 212 -11.91 1.76 -11.77
C TRP A 212 -10.79 2.78 -12.01
N GLN A 213 -9.59 2.45 -11.53
CA GLN A 213 -8.34 3.19 -11.67
C GLN A 213 -7.20 2.24 -12.10
N LEU A 214 -6.24 2.78 -12.85
CA LEU A 214 -5.07 2.08 -13.36
C LEU A 214 -3.80 2.75 -12.82
N SER A 215 -2.90 1.92 -12.28
CA SER A 215 -1.61 2.32 -11.74
C SER A 215 -0.48 1.52 -12.38
N ALA A 216 0.72 2.11 -12.49
CA ALA A 216 1.88 1.54 -13.18
C ALA A 216 3.17 1.77 -12.39
N ALA A 217 3.63 0.76 -11.65
CA ALA A 217 4.68 0.91 -10.64
C ALA A 217 6.11 0.61 -11.15
N PRO A 218 7.10 1.44 -10.82
CA PRO A 218 8.53 1.20 -11.09
C PRO A 218 9.24 0.46 -9.95
N GLY A 219 10.17 -0.42 -10.32
CA GLY A 219 11.05 -1.18 -9.43
C GLY A 219 10.30 -2.12 -8.48
N ALA A 220 10.90 -2.38 -7.33
CA ALA A 220 10.22 -2.94 -6.17
C ALA A 220 9.28 -1.89 -5.52
N TRP A 221 8.25 -1.47 -6.27
CA TRP A 221 7.15 -0.57 -5.91
C TRP A 221 7.54 0.56 -4.93
N ALA A 222 8.26 1.54 -5.47
CA ALA A 222 8.51 2.80 -4.78
C ALA A 222 7.30 3.74 -4.88
N LEU A 223 6.20 3.42 -4.17
CA LEU A 223 4.99 4.26 -4.16
C LEU A 223 5.03 5.31 -3.05
N LEU A 224 4.99 6.59 -3.43
CA LEU A 224 4.44 7.64 -2.58
C LEU A 224 2.95 7.75 -2.89
N SER A 225 2.08 7.17 -2.05
CA SER A 225 0.64 7.48 -2.10
C SER A 225 0.26 8.47 -1.00
N GLU A 226 0.74 9.72 -1.14
CA GLU A 226 0.07 10.88 -0.57
C GLU A 226 -1.29 11.06 -1.24
N SER A 227 -2.28 10.28 -0.81
CA SER A 227 -3.66 10.70 -1.07
C SER A 227 -3.89 12.01 -0.33
N VAL A 228 -4.14 13.09 -1.08
CA VAL A 228 -4.96 14.18 -0.54
C VAL A 228 -6.26 13.54 -0.06
N SER A 229 -6.74 13.96 1.12
CA SER A 229 -7.96 13.45 1.73
C SER A 229 -9.15 13.50 0.76
N ASP A 230 -10.16 12.65 1.01
CA ASP A 230 -11.45 12.75 0.31
C ASP A 230 -11.89 14.22 0.25
N VAL A 231 -12.34 14.64 -0.94
CA VAL A 231 -13.18 15.83 -1.03
C VAL A 231 -14.46 15.52 -0.26
N ALA A 232 -14.51 15.95 1.00
CA ALA A 232 -15.61 15.69 1.90
C ALA A 232 -16.95 15.95 1.20
N PRO A 233 -17.93 15.01 1.30
CA PRO A 233 -19.10 14.95 0.41
C PRO A 233 -19.75 16.32 0.27
N ALA A 234 -19.72 16.83 -0.95
CA ALA A 234 -19.47 18.24 -1.23
C ALA A 234 -20.20 19.22 -0.30
N ARG A 235 -19.50 19.71 0.74
CA ARG A 235 -19.91 20.90 1.49
C ARG A 235 -19.99 22.06 0.49
N VAL A 236 -21.19 22.35 0.01
CA VAL A 236 -21.47 23.52 -0.84
C VAL A 236 -20.86 24.74 -0.14
N PRO A 237 -19.81 25.39 -0.69
CA PRO A 237 -19.10 26.42 0.04
C PRO A 237 -20.07 27.54 0.41
N GLY A 238 -20.16 27.82 1.71
CA GLY A 238 -21.04 28.86 2.25
C GLY A 238 -20.71 30.19 1.59
N ALA A 239 -21.57 30.62 0.68
CA ALA A 239 -21.19 31.59 -0.35
C ALA A 239 -20.67 32.92 0.20
N ALA A 240 -19.49 33.33 -0.27
CA ALA A 240 -18.71 34.39 0.35
C ALA A 240 -19.49 35.73 0.32
N LEU A 241 -19.90 36.21 1.50
CA LEU A 241 -20.80 37.35 1.64
C LEU A 241 -20.03 38.64 1.93
N ALA A 242 -19.41 39.22 0.90
CA ALA A 242 -18.70 40.49 0.99
C ALA A 242 -19.70 41.66 1.05
N VAL A 243 -19.82 42.28 2.23
CA VAL A 243 -20.75 43.40 2.46
C VAL A 243 -19.99 44.72 2.62
N ARG A 244 -20.29 45.70 1.76
CA ARG A 244 -19.77 47.07 1.83
C ARG A 244 -20.90 48.04 2.15
N ALA A 245 -20.77 48.79 3.25
CA ALA A 245 -21.77 49.75 3.72
C ALA A 245 -21.24 51.20 3.59
N PRO A 246 -21.34 51.83 2.40
CA PRO A 246 -20.80 53.18 2.17
C PRO A 246 -21.70 54.26 2.78
N GLY A 247 -21.59 54.50 4.08
CA GLY A 247 -22.11 55.68 4.79
C GLY A 247 -23.62 55.96 4.68
N THR A 248 -24.43 54.99 4.25
CA THR A 248 -25.83 55.16 3.83
C THR A 248 -26.69 53.99 4.30
N SER A 249 -28.03 54.14 4.28
CA SER A 249 -29.01 53.13 4.68
C SER A 249 -29.18 51.97 3.68
N THR A 250 -28.10 51.62 2.98
CA THR A 250 -28.04 50.59 1.94
C THR A 250 -26.68 49.91 1.98
N ALA A 251 -26.68 48.59 2.13
CA ALA A 251 -25.49 47.77 2.03
C ALA A 251 -25.42 47.15 0.63
N SER A 252 -24.25 47.25 -0.01
CA SER A 252 -23.92 46.47 -1.20
C SER A 252 -23.42 45.11 -0.75
N VAL A 253 -24.06 44.06 -1.25
CA VAL A 253 -23.80 42.66 -0.91
C VAL A 253 -23.34 41.96 -2.18
N SER A 254 -22.07 41.60 -2.25
CA SER A 254 -21.58 40.63 -3.24
C SER A 254 -21.69 39.23 -2.65
N VAL A 255 -22.17 38.29 -3.45
CA VAL A 255 -22.21 36.87 -3.10
C VAL A 255 -21.52 36.10 -4.22
N GLU A 256 -20.44 35.41 -3.87
CA GLU A 256 -19.64 34.65 -4.83
C GLU A 256 -19.87 33.16 -4.62
N TYR A 257 -20.19 32.45 -5.71
CA TYR A 257 -20.49 31.03 -5.75
C TYR A 257 -19.46 30.33 -6.66
N PRO A 258 -18.60 29.44 -6.12
CA PRO A 258 -17.59 28.76 -6.93
C PRO A 258 -18.23 27.90 -8.03
N VAL A 259 -17.63 27.94 -9.22
CA VAL A 259 -18.38 27.66 -10.46
C VAL A 259 -18.38 26.18 -10.83
N ALA A 260 -19.50 25.52 -10.51
CA ALA A 260 -19.93 24.28 -11.18
C ALA A 260 -21.46 24.22 -11.39
N SER A 261 -22.24 24.86 -10.51
CA SER A 261 -23.68 24.59 -10.33
C SER A 261 -24.65 25.66 -10.86
N GLY A 262 -24.16 26.68 -11.57
CA GLY A 262 -24.95 27.86 -11.96
C GLY A 262 -26.22 27.61 -12.80
N ARG A 263 -26.40 26.42 -13.38
CA ARG A 263 -27.63 26.01 -14.08
C ARG A 263 -28.82 25.69 -13.16
N TRP A 264 -28.58 25.40 -11.88
CA TRP A 264 -29.60 24.82 -10.97
C TRP A 264 -30.31 25.83 -10.06
N VAL A 265 -29.84 27.08 -9.99
CA VAL A 265 -30.41 28.11 -9.10
C VAL A 265 -31.65 28.75 -9.72
N ARG A 266 -32.84 28.42 -9.20
CA ARG A 266 -34.13 28.94 -9.68
C ARG A 266 -34.40 30.37 -9.20
N ARG A 267 -34.03 30.73 -7.96
CA ARG A 267 -34.30 32.06 -7.39
C ARG A 267 -33.30 32.45 -6.29
N TRP A 268 -32.98 33.74 -6.23
CA TRP A 268 -32.22 34.35 -5.13
C TRP A 268 -33.14 34.86 -4.02
N VAL A 269 -32.77 34.63 -2.77
CA VAL A 269 -33.51 35.08 -1.58
C VAL A 269 -32.55 35.78 -0.62
N ALA A 270 -32.85 36.99 -0.17
CA ALA A 270 -32.08 37.69 0.86
C ALA A 270 -32.89 37.80 2.15
N GLN A 271 -32.23 37.68 3.30
CA GLN A 271 -32.82 37.84 4.62
C GLN A 271 -31.95 38.76 5.49
N ARG A 272 -32.62 39.49 6.39
CA ARG A 272 -31.97 40.28 7.45
C ARG A 272 -32.57 39.97 8.81
N LYS A 273 -31.77 40.10 9.88
CA LYS A 273 -32.29 40.31 11.24
C LYS A 273 -31.60 41.51 11.89
N VAL A 274 -32.29 42.16 12.82
CA VAL A 274 -31.77 43.31 13.58
C VAL A 274 -31.65 42.86 15.03
N GLY A 275 -30.45 42.96 15.60
CA GLY A 275 -30.13 42.31 16.87
C GLY A 275 -30.42 40.79 16.80
N GLU A 276 -31.17 40.30 17.78
CA GLU A 276 -31.55 38.89 17.91
C GLU A 276 -32.96 38.58 17.39
N GLY A 277 -33.65 39.56 16.78
CA GLY A 277 -34.98 39.36 16.21
C GLY A 277 -35.05 38.32 15.09
N PRO A 278 -36.27 37.89 14.70
CA PRO A 278 -36.46 36.87 13.66
C PRO A 278 -35.96 37.34 12.27
N TRP A 279 -35.55 36.38 11.45
CA TRP A 279 -35.12 36.62 10.08
C TRP A 279 -36.29 37.09 9.19
N GLN A 280 -36.18 38.29 8.62
CA GLN A 280 -37.13 38.85 7.66
C GLN A 280 -36.58 38.78 6.24
N THR A 281 -37.35 38.21 5.31
CA THR A 281 -37.01 38.19 3.87
C THR A 281 -37.11 39.61 3.30
N VAL A 282 -36.10 40.02 2.52
CA VAL A 282 -35.98 41.38 1.98
C VAL A 282 -35.66 41.38 0.48
N PRO A 283 -36.16 42.36 -0.29
CA PRO A 283 -35.90 42.44 -1.72
C PRO A 283 -34.48 42.92 -2.01
N LEU A 284 -33.79 42.21 -2.90
CA LEU A 284 -32.56 42.67 -3.56
C LEU A 284 -32.95 43.77 -4.56
N ARG A 285 -32.56 45.03 -4.29
CA ARG A 285 -33.00 46.20 -5.08
C ARG A 285 -32.29 46.36 -6.42
N SER A 286 -31.17 45.67 -6.60
CA SER A 286 -30.42 45.55 -7.84
C SER A 286 -29.81 44.15 -7.91
N LEU A 287 -29.56 43.66 -9.13
CA LEU A 287 -28.92 42.36 -9.34
C LEU A 287 -28.08 42.41 -10.62
N ARG A 288 -26.76 42.31 -10.50
CA ARG A 288 -25.87 41.95 -11.63
C ARG A 288 -25.46 40.50 -11.49
N ARG A 289 -25.47 39.76 -12.60
CA ARG A 289 -25.11 38.34 -12.67
C ARG A 289 -23.87 38.18 -13.56
N SER A 290 -22.88 37.43 -13.08
CA SER A 290 -21.93 36.69 -13.92
C SER A 290 -22.17 35.18 -13.76
N ALA A 291 -21.32 34.33 -14.33
CA ALA A 291 -21.37 32.89 -14.10
C ALA A 291 -20.90 32.47 -12.68
N ALA A 292 -20.27 33.39 -11.93
CA ALA A 292 -19.66 33.11 -10.62
C ALA A 292 -20.17 34.01 -9.48
N GLN A 293 -20.71 35.20 -9.79
CA GLN A 293 -20.92 36.26 -8.83
C GLN A 293 -22.30 36.91 -9.00
N VAL A 294 -22.95 37.20 -7.86
CA VAL A 294 -24.21 37.92 -7.77
C VAL A 294 -24.01 39.14 -6.87
N VAL A 295 -24.08 40.33 -7.46
CA VAL A 295 -23.97 41.60 -6.73
C VAL A 295 -25.35 42.24 -6.64
N GLY A 296 -25.81 42.52 -5.41
CA GLY A 296 -27.09 43.18 -5.16
C GLY A 296 -27.07 44.11 -3.94
N THR A 297 -28.13 44.89 -3.78
CA THR A 297 -28.23 45.89 -2.70
C THR A 297 -29.40 45.60 -1.76
N VAL A 298 -29.15 45.72 -0.45
CA VAL A 298 -30.12 45.47 0.63
C VAL A 298 -30.25 46.71 1.52
N GLY A 299 -31.49 47.08 1.86
CA GLY A 299 -31.76 48.20 2.77
C GLY A 299 -31.49 47.84 4.23
N VAL A 300 -30.64 48.63 4.89
CA VAL A 300 -30.27 48.47 6.31
C VAL A 300 -30.71 49.71 7.12
N PRO A 301 -31.15 49.56 8.38
CA PRO A 301 -31.41 50.70 9.26
C PRO A 301 -30.15 51.55 9.47
N LYS A 302 -30.33 52.83 9.80
CA LYS A 302 -29.22 53.81 9.95
C LYS A 302 -28.31 53.57 11.16
N ALA A 303 -28.72 52.71 12.11
CA ALA A 303 -27.96 52.37 13.30
C ALA A 303 -28.35 50.96 13.80
N GLY A 304 -27.50 50.37 14.65
CA GLY A 304 -27.69 49.03 15.24
C GLY A 304 -26.95 47.91 14.50
N ARG A 305 -26.81 46.75 15.15
CA ARG A 305 -26.24 45.53 14.54
C ARG A 305 -27.27 44.87 13.63
N VAL A 306 -26.91 44.67 12.36
CA VAL A 306 -27.79 44.05 11.35
C VAL A 306 -27.08 42.84 10.77
N TRP A 307 -27.68 41.66 10.87
CA TRP A 307 -27.18 40.47 10.20
C TRP A 307 -27.83 40.36 8.82
N LEU A 308 -27.04 40.10 7.78
CA LEU A 308 -27.53 39.82 6.42
C LEU A 308 -27.11 38.40 6.02
N ARG A 309 -28.00 37.69 5.32
CA ARG A 309 -27.66 36.46 4.59
C ARG A 309 -28.37 36.43 3.23
N VAL A 310 -27.75 35.80 2.24
CA VAL A 310 -28.33 35.58 0.92
C VAL A 310 -28.24 34.08 0.60
N GLY A 311 -29.30 33.51 0.03
CA GLY A 311 -29.36 32.11 -0.32
C GLY A 311 -29.86 31.86 -1.74
N ALA A 312 -29.39 30.76 -2.31
CA ALA A 312 -29.83 30.21 -3.58
C ALA A 312 -30.96 29.22 -3.33
N ARG A 313 -32.13 29.40 -3.95
CA ARG A 313 -33.13 28.32 -4.04
C ARG A 313 -32.76 27.41 -5.20
N VAL A 314 -32.34 26.19 -4.86
CA VAL A 314 -32.07 25.09 -5.78
C VAL A 314 -33.21 24.10 -5.58
N GLU A 315 -34.00 23.90 -6.63
CA GLU A 315 -35.27 23.16 -6.55
C GLU A 315 -36.19 23.73 -5.45
N GLU A 316 -36.51 22.94 -4.42
CA GLU A 316 -37.30 23.38 -3.27
C GLU A 316 -36.46 23.90 -2.09
N THR A 317 -35.18 23.51 -2.01
CA THR A 317 -34.28 23.82 -0.89
C THR A 317 -33.61 25.19 -1.05
N ILE A 318 -33.46 25.94 0.05
CA ILE A 318 -32.73 27.22 0.07
C ILE A 318 -31.37 27.02 0.74
N LEU A 319 -30.31 27.06 -0.08
CA LEU A 319 -28.91 27.02 0.34
C LEU A 319 -28.47 28.43 0.77
N TRP A 320 -28.45 28.70 2.07
CA TRP A 320 -28.04 29.99 2.63
C TRP A 320 -26.51 30.13 2.69
N GLY A 321 -25.99 31.23 2.19
CA GLY A 321 -24.64 31.68 2.54
C GLY A 321 -24.54 32.13 4.00
N PRO A 322 -23.31 32.19 4.57
CA PRO A 322 -23.05 32.64 5.93
C PRO A 322 -23.65 34.03 6.21
N SER A 323 -24.10 34.23 7.44
CA SER A 323 -24.65 35.51 7.87
C SER A 323 -23.55 36.47 8.32
N SER A 324 -23.25 37.50 7.54
CA SER A 324 -22.32 38.57 7.95
C SER A 324 -23.04 39.61 8.82
N MET A 325 -22.42 40.01 9.93
CA MET A 325 -22.84 41.17 10.71
C MET A 325 -22.38 42.46 10.02
N VAL A 326 -23.29 43.40 9.86
CA VAL A 326 -23.06 44.75 9.35
C VAL A 326 -23.31 45.74 10.47
N VAL A 327 -22.34 46.62 10.70
CA VAL A 327 -22.46 47.76 11.62
C VAL A 327 -22.27 49.04 10.79
N PRO A 328 -23.33 49.78 10.45
CA PRO A 328 -23.22 51.06 9.77
C PRO A 328 -22.53 52.07 10.69
N GLN A 329 -21.28 52.45 10.40
CA GLN A 329 -20.59 53.52 11.11
C GLN A 329 -21.11 54.89 10.65
N ALA A 330 -21.48 55.73 11.60
CA ALA A 330 -21.99 57.07 11.36
C ALA A 330 -20.85 58.07 11.10
N GLY A 331 -20.33 58.06 9.88
CA GLY A 331 -19.47 59.13 9.34
C GLY A 331 -17.97 58.98 9.62
N LEU A 332 -17.26 58.40 8.67
CA LEU A 332 -15.84 58.68 8.33
C LEU A 332 -15.62 58.25 6.87
N ALA A 333 -14.80 58.99 6.12
CA ALA A 333 -14.68 58.82 4.66
C ALA A 333 -13.48 57.94 4.28
N SER A 334 -13.70 56.88 3.51
CA SER A 334 -12.63 56.01 3.00
C SER A 334 -12.10 56.49 1.64
N THR A 335 -10.81 56.75 1.53
CA THR A 335 -10.09 56.99 0.27
C THR A 335 -10.17 55.78 -0.67
N VAL A 336 -10.11 56.03 -1.99
CA VAL A 336 -10.37 55.00 -3.02
C VAL A 336 -9.08 54.66 -3.78
N SER A 337 -8.63 53.40 -3.67
CA SER A 337 -7.71 52.80 -4.64
C SER A 337 -8.48 52.38 -5.91
N ARG A 338 -7.83 52.43 -7.07
CA ARG A 338 -8.40 52.10 -8.39
C ARG A 338 -7.69 50.91 -9.03
N GLU A 339 -8.47 50.00 -9.62
CA GLU A 339 -7.96 49.02 -10.58
C GLU A 339 -7.58 49.70 -11.92
N PRO A 340 -6.44 49.35 -12.54
CA PRO A 340 -6.16 49.70 -13.94
C PRO A 340 -6.84 48.74 -14.92
N LYS A 341 -7.66 49.26 -15.85
CA LYS A 341 -8.10 48.51 -17.03
C LYS A 341 -7.04 48.56 -18.13
N ALA A 342 -6.54 47.41 -18.59
CA ALA A 342 -5.92 47.29 -19.91
C ALA A 342 -5.92 45.84 -20.45
N LEU A 343 -6.81 45.52 -21.39
CA LEU A 343 -6.69 44.36 -22.29
C LEU A 343 -7.30 44.71 -23.66
N ARG A 344 -6.43 45.07 -24.63
CA ARG A 344 -6.68 45.07 -26.09
C ARG A 344 -5.43 45.56 -26.85
N GLY A 345 -4.94 44.77 -27.82
CA GLY A 345 -4.29 45.33 -29.01
C GLY A 345 -2.76 45.28 -29.15
N ALA A 346 -2.13 44.11 -29.01
CA ALA A 346 -0.86 43.74 -29.65
C ALA A 346 -0.76 42.19 -29.66
N GLY A 347 -0.06 41.51 -30.56
CA GLY A 347 0.79 41.95 -31.68
C GLY A 347 1.95 40.96 -31.84
N VAL A 348 1.86 40.00 -32.76
CA VAL A 348 2.71 38.79 -32.76
C VAL A 348 4.20 39.10 -32.96
N ARG A 349 5.05 38.73 -32.00
CA ARG A 349 6.43 38.27 -32.22
C ARG A 349 6.94 37.43 -31.05
N SER A 350 7.89 36.55 -31.34
CA SER A 350 8.41 35.55 -30.39
C SER A 350 9.33 36.17 -29.33
N LEU A 351 9.03 35.91 -28.05
CA LEU A 351 9.98 35.63 -26.97
C LEU A 351 9.17 35.24 -25.71
N VAL A 352 9.37 34.02 -25.19
CA VAL A 352 8.63 33.52 -24.01
C VAL A 352 8.99 34.36 -22.79
N THR A 353 7.98 34.89 -22.11
CA THR A 353 8.13 35.82 -20.98
C THR A 353 7.42 35.21 -19.74
N PRO A 354 7.88 35.41 -18.49
CA PRO A 354 7.37 34.69 -17.31
C PRO A 354 5.88 34.86 -16.91
N GLY A 355 5.03 35.43 -17.77
CA GLY A 355 3.58 35.57 -17.56
C GLY A 355 2.75 34.37 -18.04
N ASP A 356 3.31 33.46 -18.85
CA ASP A 356 2.58 32.33 -19.47
C ASP A 356 2.39 31.10 -18.54
N GLN A 357 2.77 31.22 -17.26
CA GLN A 357 2.67 30.15 -16.27
C GLN A 357 1.28 30.09 -15.60
N PRO A 358 0.60 28.93 -15.57
CA PRO A 358 -0.76 28.83 -15.04
C PRO A 358 -0.83 28.97 -13.50
N PRO A 359 -1.89 29.58 -12.93
CA PRO A 359 -2.02 29.74 -11.49
C PRO A 359 -2.33 28.45 -10.73
N VAL A 360 -2.80 27.41 -11.42
CA VAL A 360 -3.05 26.06 -10.88
C VAL A 360 -2.65 25.03 -11.92
N VAL A 361 -1.97 23.97 -11.49
CA VAL A 361 -1.59 22.82 -12.30
C VAL A 361 -2.25 21.57 -11.73
N ARG A 362 -2.72 20.68 -12.61
CA ARG A 362 -3.14 19.33 -12.25
C ARG A 362 -2.33 18.33 -13.05
N LEU A 363 -1.81 17.31 -12.38
CA LEU A 363 -0.99 16.26 -12.97
C LEU A 363 -1.60 14.90 -12.66
N THR A 364 -1.56 13.99 -13.63
CA THR A 364 -1.84 12.56 -13.41
C THR A 364 -0.53 11.85 -13.13
N GLY A 365 -0.40 11.22 -11.97
CA GLY A 365 0.70 10.33 -11.62
C GLY A 365 0.75 9.06 -12.48
N TRP A 366 1.82 8.28 -12.33
CA TRP A 366 1.94 6.95 -12.94
C TRP A 366 1.06 5.92 -12.23
N ASP A 367 0.70 6.20 -10.98
CA ASP A 367 -0.29 5.50 -10.16
C ASP A 367 -1.75 5.89 -10.49
N GLY A 368 -1.97 6.78 -11.47
CA GLY A 368 -3.27 7.30 -11.83
C GLY A 368 -3.81 8.42 -10.93
N THR A 369 -3.11 8.80 -9.85
CA THR A 369 -3.57 9.84 -8.92
C THR A 369 -3.59 11.23 -9.59
N GLN A 370 -4.51 12.10 -9.17
CA GLN A 370 -4.51 13.51 -9.62
C GLN A 370 -3.99 14.44 -8.52
N VAL A 371 -2.74 14.87 -8.66
CA VAL A 371 -2.12 15.84 -7.74
C VAL A 371 -2.38 17.26 -8.27
N THR A 372 -2.89 18.15 -7.40
CA THR A 372 -3.12 19.56 -7.71
C THR A 372 -2.06 20.43 -7.03
N PHE A 373 -1.42 21.30 -7.80
CA PHE A 373 -0.47 22.29 -7.30
C PHE A 373 -1.01 23.70 -7.56
N THR A 374 -1.01 24.55 -6.54
CA THR A 374 -1.33 25.97 -6.65
C THR A 374 -0.04 26.77 -6.81
N ARG A 375 0.01 27.66 -7.80
CA ARG A 375 1.07 28.65 -7.92
C ARG A 375 0.80 29.74 -6.88
N ASN A 376 1.67 29.88 -5.89
CA ASN A 376 1.54 30.96 -4.92
C ASN A 376 1.86 32.32 -5.57
N GLY A 377 1.61 33.42 -4.85
CA GLY A 377 1.83 34.79 -5.36
C GLY A 377 3.28 35.11 -5.75
N LEU A 378 4.20 34.20 -5.43
CA LEU A 378 5.64 34.32 -5.61
C LEU A 378 6.15 33.43 -6.77
N GLY A 379 5.27 32.60 -7.34
CA GLY A 379 5.54 31.81 -8.55
C GLY A 379 6.01 30.37 -8.33
N VAL A 380 6.14 29.95 -7.06
CA VAL A 380 6.42 28.56 -6.68
C VAL A 380 5.11 27.76 -6.70
N TYR A 381 5.18 26.49 -7.10
CA TYR A 381 4.05 25.57 -7.11
C TYR A 381 4.09 24.67 -5.87
N GLU A 382 3.06 24.81 -5.04
CA GLU A 382 2.90 24.10 -3.77
C GLU A 382 1.67 23.19 -3.85
N GLN A 383 1.75 22.00 -3.25
CA GLN A 383 0.69 21.00 -3.29
C GLN A 383 -0.54 21.47 -2.50
N ALA A 384 -1.72 21.40 -3.12
CA ALA A 384 -2.97 21.81 -2.49
C ALA A 384 -3.53 20.67 -1.61
N GLY A 385 -3.53 20.87 -0.28
CA GLY A 385 -4.14 19.95 0.68
C GLY A 385 -3.42 19.85 2.03
N GLY A 386 -2.12 20.18 2.07
CA GLY A 386 -1.27 20.06 3.24
C GLY A 386 0.16 19.69 2.84
N ALA A 387 1.06 19.59 3.83
CA ALA A 387 2.43 19.12 3.65
C ALA A 387 2.67 17.88 4.51
N VAL A 388 3.54 16.99 4.05
CA VAL A 388 3.99 15.80 4.80
C VAL A 388 5.35 16.06 5.46
N THR A 389 5.48 15.55 6.69
CA THR A 389 6.75 15.41 7.42
C THR A 389 7.77 14.66 6.56
N GLY A 390 8.89 15.33 6.23
CA GLY A 390 9.88 14.85 5.26
C GLY A 390 10.18 15.83 4.12
N TYR A 391 9.26 16.75 3.79
CA TYR A 391 9.45 17.99 3.00
C TYR A 391 10.19 17.94 1.65
N ALA A 392 9.47 17.70 0.54
CA ALA A 392 9.91 18.17 -0.79
C ALA A 392 8.80 18.58 -1.78
N ASN A 393 7.54 18.72 -1.33
CA ASN A 393 6.32 18.81 -2.16
C ASN A 393 6.22 20.08 -3.03
N ARG A 394 7.10 20.19 -4.03
CA ARG A 394 7.26 21.33 -4.93
C ARG A 394 7.30 20.85 -6.37
N LEU A 395 6.53 21.50 -7.22
CA LEU A 395 6.51 21.21 -8.65
C LEU A 395 7.37 22.20 -9.43
N THR A 396 8.31 21.69 -10.22
CA THR A 396 9.21 22.47 -11.06
C THR A 396 8.67 22.57 -12.47
N TRP A 397 8.59 23.81 -12.99
CA TRP A 397 8.24 24.07 -14.39
C TRP A 397 9.49 23.98 -15.27
N VAL A 398 9.49 23.03 -16.22
CA VAL A 398 10.62 22.78 -17.13
C VAL A 398 10.35 23.35 -18.53
N GLY A 399 9.08 23.54 -18.89
CA GLY A 399 8.69 24.20 -20.14
C GLY A 399 7.21 24.09 -20.42
N VAL A 400 6.78 24.56 -21.60
CA VAL A 400 5.38 24.42 -22.04
C VAL A 400 4.97 22.94 -21.96
N ASN A 401 3.93 22.67 -21.17
CA ASN A 401 3.40 21.34 -20.85
C ASN A 401 4.37 20.35 -20.15
N ARG A 402 5.59 20.73 -19.74
CA ARG A 402 6.54 19.85 -19.01
C ARG A 402 6.75 20.31 -17.57
N TRP A 403 6.60 19.37 -16.64
CA TRP A 403 6.74 19.56 -15.20
C TRP A 403 7.56 18.43 -14.59
N GLU A 404 8.21 18.68 -13.45
CA GLU A 404 8.92 17.65 -12.67
C GLU A 404 8.58 17.79 -11.18
N PHE A 405 8.22 16.68 -10.55
CA PHE A 405 8.00 16.56 -9.10
C PHE A 405 9.16 15.77 -8.49
N ALA A 406 9.61 16.19 -7.31
CA ALA A 406 10.66 15.53 -6.54
C ALA A 406 10.12 15.07 -5.19
N ASP A 407 10.48 13.84 -4.78
CA ASP A 407 10.09 13.26 -3.50
C ASP A 407 11.22 13.33 -2.45
N SER A 408 10.95 12.79 -1.25
CA SER A 408 11.89 12.69 -0.12
C SER A 408 13.14 11.86 -0.43
N ASP A 409 12.96 10.79 -1.20
CA ASP A 409 13.98 9.75 -1.45
C ASP A 409 14.92 10.15 -2.61
N GLY A 410 14.73 11.33 -3.19
CA GLY A 410 15.46 11.81 -4.37
C GLY A 410 14.98 11.16 -5.67
N GLY A 411 13.78 10.58 -5.67
CA GLY A 411 13.03 10.24 -6.86
C GLY A 411 12.47 11.50 -7.53
N VAL A 412 12.31 11.41 -8.86
CA VAL A 412 11.85 12.49 -9.73
C VAL A 412 10.86 11.89 -10.72
N THR A 413 9.61 12.32 -10.64
CA THR A 413 8.59 12.03 -11.66
C THR A 413 8.55 13.21 -12.63
N SER A 414 8.90 12.95 -13.90
CA SER A 414 8.69 13.90 -15.00
C SER A 414 7.28 13.74 -15.56
N PHE A 415 6.67 14.84 -15.97
CA PHE A 415 5.34 14.90 -16.56
C PHE A 415 5.37 15.67 -17.88
N VAL A 416 4.63 15.18 -18.87
CA VAL A 416 4.41 15.83 -20.18
C VAL A 416 2.91 15.87 -20.45
N ASN A 417 2.39 17.01 -20.91
CA ASN A 417 0.96 17.25 -21.14
C ASN A 417 0.08 16.94 -19.90
N GLY A 418 0.63 17.12 -18.70
CA GLY A 418 -0.06 16.86 -17.44
C GLY A 418 -0.12 15.39 -17.01
N LYS A 419 0.68 14.50 -17.62
CA LYS A 419 0.73 13.06 -17.30
C LYS A 419 2.17 12.61 -17.07
N ALA A 420 2.40 11.73 -16.10
CA ALA A 420 3.73 11.21 -15.78
C ALA A 420 4.33 10.53 -17.01
N SER A 421 5.49 10.99 -17.48
CA SER A 421 6.21 10.43 -18.64
C SER A 421 7.34 9.50 -18.26
N SER A 422 7.92 9.68 -17.06
CA SER A 422 9.02 8.86 -16.56
C SER A 422 9.25 9.07 -15.07
N TYR A 423 9.73 8.02 -14.39
CA TYR A 423 10.25 8.09 -13.02
C TYR A 423 11.76 7.80 -13.01
N THR A 424 12.50 8.62 -12.29
CA THR A 424 13.97 8.56 -12.16
C THR A 424 14.35 8.60 -10.70
N SER A 425 15.13 7.65 -10.20
CA SER A 425 15.62 7.63 -8.82
C SER A 425 17.14 7.61 -8.80
N LYS A 426 17.76 8.40 -7.92
CA LYS A 426 19.23 8.44 -7.74
C LYS A 426 20.03 8.74 -9.03
N GLY A 427 19.38 9.36 -10.02
CA GLY A 427 19.94 9.66 -11.35
C GLY A 427 19.76 8.59 -12.43
N ALA A 428 19.13 7.44 -12.12
CA ALA A 428 18.78 6.39 -13.07
C ALA A 428 17.27 6.37 -13.36
N ARG A 429 16.87 6.28 -14.63
CA ARG A 429 15.46 6.17 -15.01
C ARG A 429 14.96 4.76 -14.69
N LEU A 430 13.97 4.63 -13.80
CA LEU A 430 13.42 3.34 -13.40
C LEU A 430 12.17 2.94 -14.22
N ALA A 431 11.44 3.91 -14.77
CA ALA A 431 10.40 3.64 -15.77
C ALA A 431 10.14 4.84 -16.70
N ALA A 432 9.49 4.56 -17.83
CA ALA A 432 8.84 5.53 -18.71
C ALA A 432 7.41 5.06 -19.05
N TYR A 433 6.53 6.01 -19.36
CA TYR A 433 5.09 5.75 -19.49
C TYR A 433 4.56 6.36 -20.80
N GLY A 434 3.96 5.51 -21.65
CA GLY A 434 3.32 5.91 -22.89
C GLY A 434 1.86 6.27 -22.68
N TRP A 435 1.40 7.39 -23.25
CA TRP A 435 0.01 7.84 -23.18
C TRP A 435 -0.50 8.26 -24.56
N ASP A 436 -1.76 7.97 -24.86
CA ASP A 436 -2.40 8.41 -26.11
C ASP A 436 -3.02 9.81 -26.03
N GLY A 437 -3.50 10.31 -27.18
CA GLY A 437 -4.15 11.62 -27.30
C GLY A 437 -5.51 11.75 -26.57
N SER A 438 -6.07 10.66 -26.05
CA SER A 438 -7.25 10.65 -25.17
C SER A 438 -6.88 10.57 -23.68
N GLY A 439 -5.60 10.37 -23.37
CA GLY A 439 -5.08 10.29 -22.02
C GLY A 439 -5.10 8.88 -21.41
N ARG A 440 -5.27 7.83 -22.21
CA ARG A 440 -5.14 6.42 -21.79
C ARG A 440 -3.67 6.03 -21.70
N LEU A 441 -3.29 5.18 -20.74
CA LEU A 441 -1.92 4.67 -20.58
C LEU A 441 -1.72 3.51 -21.56
N THR A 442 -0.95 3.71 -22.62
CA THR A 442 -0.74 2.69 -23.67
C THR A 442 0.39 1.73 -23.35
N SER A 443 1.38 2.17 -22.58
CA SER A 443 2.53 1.32 -22.27
C SER A 443 3.26 1.73 -20.99
N VAL A 444 3.84 0.73 -20.32
CA VAL A 444 4.76 0.89 -19.19
C VAL A 444 6.09 0.29 -19.58
N VAL A 445 7.11 1.14 -19.66
CA VAL A 445 8.46 0.77 -20.07
C VAL A 445 9.35 0.76 -18.84
N ASN A 446 10.05 -0.33 -18.57
CA ASN A 446 10.93 -0.45 -17.41
C ASN A 446 12.28 0.28 -17.62
N GLU A 447 13.20 0.13 -16.66
CA GLU A 447 14.46 0.87 -16.59
C GLU A 447 15.32 0.74 -17.86
N ILE A 448 15.30 -0.44 -18.48
CA ILE A 448 16.12 -0.88 -19.62
C ILE A 448 15.42 -0.81 -20.99
N GLY A 449 14.09 -0.67 -21.02
CA GLY A 449 13.32 -0.58 -22.27
C GLY A 449 12.36 -1.73 -22.59
N ARG A 450 12.16 -2.70 -21.69
CA ARG A 450 11.10 -3.71 -21.84
C ARG A 450 9.73 -3.07 -21.58
N THR A 451 8.69 -3.55 -22.26
CA THR A 451 7.37 -2.89 -22.28
C THR A 451 6.23 -3.83 -21.92
N LEU A 452 5.35 -3.40 -21.00
CA LEU A 452 3.97 -3.88 -20.90
C LEU A 452 3.12 -3.01 -21.83
N ASP A 453 2.41 -3.63 -22.76
CA ASP A 453 1.51 -2.93 -23.68
C ASP A 453 0.05 -3.08 -23.24
N LEU A 454 -0.68 -1.97 -23.22
CA LEU A 454 -2.06 -1.87 -22.75
C LEU A 454 -2.96 -1.59 -23.95
N ARG A 455 -3.81 -2.57 -24.29
CA ARG A 455 -4.66 -2.56 -25.49
C ARG A 455 -6.09 -2.18 -25.13
N TYR A 456 -6.73 -1.43 -26.02
CA TYR A 456 -8.05 -0.87 -25.78
C TYR A 456 -9.04 -1.17 -26.91
N ALA A 457 -10.26 -1.51 -26.54
CA ALA A 457 -11.29 -1.93 -27.48
C ALA A 457 -11.60 -0.86 -28.53
N GLY A 458 -11.64 -1.28 -29.81
CA GLY A 458 -11.96 -0.42 -30.95
C GLY A 458 -10.82 0.46 -31.46
N THR A 459 -9.69 0.57 -30.73
CA THR A 459 -8.39 0.92 -31.33
C THR A 459 -7.58 -0.33 -31.66
N ASP A 460 -7.68 -1.35 -30.81
CA ASP A 460 -6.87 -2.56 -30.84
C ASP A 460 -7.75 -3.81 -31.03
N ALA A 461 -7.14 -4.90 -31.51
CA ALA A 461 -7.77 -6.21 -31.53
C ALA A 461 -7.59 -6.88 -30.16
N CYS A 462 -8.70 -7.26 -29.52
CA CYS A 462 -8.73 -7.83 -28.17
C CYS A 462 -9.35 -9.23 -28.21
N VAL A 463 -8.78 -10.22 -27.50
CA VAL A 463 -9.42 -11.55 -27.39
C VAL A 463 -10.79 -11.46 -26.71
N SER A 464 -10.91 -10.65 -25.65
CA SER A 464 -12.17 -10.46 -24.92
C SER A 464 -13.28 -9.75 -25.72
N ALA A 465 -12.99 -9.19 -26.90
CA ALA A 465 -14.03 -8.71 -27.81
C ALA A 465 -14.81 -9.85 -28.49
N GLY A 466 -14.27 -11.07 -28.49
CA GLY A 466 -14.98 -12.29 -28.90
C GLY A 466 -15.88 -12.90 -27.83
N TRP A 467 -15.77 -12.47 -26.56
CA TRP A 467 -16.57 -12.99 -25.44
C TRP A 467 -18.00 -12.45 -25.50
N THR A 468 -18.81 -13.04 -26.37
CA THR A 468 -20.22 -12.67 -26.58
C THR A 468 -21.12 -13.84 -26.21
N GLY A 469 -21.94 -13.67 -25.16
CA GLY A 469 -22.72 -14.75 -24.56
C GLY A 469 -22.42 -14.93 -23.07
N SER A 470 -23.16 -15.85 -22.42
CA SER A 470 -23.04 -16.17 -20.98
C SER A 470 -23.11 -14.98 -19.99
N GLY A 471 -23.57 -13.80 -20.43
CA GLY A 471 -23.61 -12.56 -19.65
C GLY A 471 -22.48 -11.57 -19.95
N PHE A 472 -21.45 -11.95 -20.71
CA PHE A 472 -20.45 -11.01 -21.21
C PHE A 472 -21.05 -10.10 -22.30
N VAL A 473 -20.57 -8.86 -22.31
CA VAL A 473 -20.75 -7.88 -23.40
C VAL A 473 -19.38 -7.55 -23.98
N ALA A 474 -19.34 -7.17 -25.26
CA ALA A 474 -18.13 -6.66 -25.88
C ALA A 474 -17.60 -5.43 -25.10
N PRO A 475 -16.27 -5.31 -24.87
CA PRO A 475 -15.68 -4.19 -24.18
C PRO A 475 -16.01 -2.87 -24.93
N PRO A 476 -16.61 -1.86 -24.26
CA PRO A 476 -16.94 -0.59 -24.90
C PRO A 476 -15.74 0.07 -25.57
N THR A 477 -15.97 0.65 -26.76
CA THR A 477 -14.95 1.39 -27.51
C THR A 477 -14.25 2.41 -26.61
N GLY A 478 -12.94 2.27 -26.48
CA GLY A 478 -12.11 3.09 -25.62
C GLY A 478 -11.57 2.38 -24.37
N GLN A 479 -12.23 1.31 -23.87
CA GLN A 479 -11.89 0.66 -22.58
C GLN A 479 -10.80 -0.42 -22.69
N LEU A 480 -10.03 -0.59 -21.60
CA LEU A 480 -8.89 -1.51 -21.51
C LEU A 480 -9.39 -2.96 -21.63
N CYS A 481 -8.87 -3.70 -22.59
CA CYS A 481 -9.32 -5.05 -22.89
C CYS A 481 -8.26 -6.12 -22.59
N GLU A 482 -6.99 -5.75 -22.60
CA GLU A 482 -5.87 -6.69 -22.54
C GLU A 482 -4.59 -5.98 -22.06
N VAL A 483 -3.82 -6.63 -21.20
CA VAL A 483 -2.45 -6.24 -20.81
C VAL A 483 -1.52 -7.31 -21.35
N ALA A 484 -0.67 -6.95 -22.31
CA ALA A 484 0.26 -7.86 -22.96
C ALA A 484 1.65 -7.81 -22.30
N TYR A 485 2.22 -8.98 -22.06
CA TYR A 485 3.53 -9.17 -21.43
C TYR A 485 4.65 -9.34 -22.47
N PRO A 486 5.93 -9.06 -22.13
CA PRO A 486 7.05 -9.20 -23.06
C PRO A 486 7.32 -10.59 -23.63
N ASP A 487 6.79 -11.66 -23.03
CA ASP A 487 6.86 -13.04 -23.56
C ASP A 487 5.72 -13.37 -24.54
N GLY A 488 4.78 -12.44 -24.77
CA GLY A 488 3.61 -12.64 -25.61
C GLY A 488 2.41 -13.25 -24.88
N ALA A 489 2.52 -13.56 -23.58
CA ALA A 489 1.35 -13.83 -22.75
C ALA A 489 0.51 -12.56 -22.56
N ALA A 490 -0.74 -12.69 -22.13
CA ALA A 490 -1.59 -11.54 -21.83
C ALA A 490 -2.62 -11.83 -20.73
N THR A 491 -2.88 -10.83 -19.89
CA THR A 491 -4.08 -10.80 -19.03
C THR A 491 -5.23 -10.19 -19.83
N GLN A 492 -6.37 -10.88 -19.86
CA GLN A 492 -7.56 -10.54 -20.65
C GLN A 492 -8.67 -10.00 -19.73
N ILE A 493 -9.30 -8.90 -20.14
CA ILE A 493 -10.32 -8.19 -19.35
C ILE A 493 -11.68 -8.33 -20.04
N GLY A 494 -12.61 -9.02 -19.39
CA GLY A 494 -13.99 -9.22 -19.82
C GLY A 494 -14.96 -8.31 -19.09
N TYR A 495 -16.07 -7.97 -19.77
CA TYR A 495 -17.03 -6.98 -19.31
C TYR A 495 -18.45 -7.53 -19.23
N ALA A 496 -19.21 -7.12 -18.21
CA ALA A 496 -20.66 -7.40 -18.11
C ALA A 496 -21.45 -6.12 -18.33
N GLY A 497 -22.66 -6.25 -18.90
CA GLY A 497 -23.59 -5.13 -19.08
C GLY A 497 -24.34 -4.83 -17.79
N VAL A 498 -24.20 -3.62 -17.27
CA VAL A 498 -24.88 -3.13 -16.05
C VAL A 498 -25.78 -1.95 -16.41
N GLY A 499 -26.80 -1.65 -15.59
CA GLY A 499 -27.80 -0.61 -15.87
C GLY A 499 -27.23 0.81 -16.12
N LEU A 500 -26.02 1.10 -15.65
CA LEU A 500 -25.32 2.38 -15.85
C LEU A 500 -24.21 2.33 -16.94
N GLY A 501 -23.93 1.17 -17.54
CA GLY A 501 -22.84 0.95 -18.48
C GLY A 501 -22.15 -0.40 -18.30
N ALA A 502 -21.12 -0.71 -19.07
CA ALA A 502 -20.36 -1.94 -18.86
C ALA A 502 -19.37 -1.80 -17.69
N GLN A 503 -19.19 -2.86 -16.92
CA GLN A 503 -18.21 -2.97 -15.84
C GLN A 503 -17.29 -4.18 -16.05
N VAL A 504 -16.06 -4.11 -15.53
CA VAL A 504 -15.11 -5.24 -15.54
C VAL A 504 -15.71 -6.40 -14.73
N ALA A 505 -15.84 -7.55 -15.35
CA ALA A 505 -16.56 -8.70 -14.79
C ALA A 505 -15.75 -10.00 -14.77
N LEU A 506 -14.61 -10.04 -15.47
CA LEU A 506 -13.58 -11.06 -15.34
C LEU A 506 -12.22 -10.42 -15.63
N ILE A 507 -11.27 -10.61 -14.72
CA ILE A 507 -9.84 -10.46 -15.04
C ILE A 507 -9.28 -11.87 -15.15
N LYS A 508 -8.82 -12.24 -16.34
CA LYS A 508 -8.34 -13.59 -16.70
C LYS A 508 -6.84 -13.52 -16.98
N ASP A 509 -6.05 -14.02 -16.06
CA ASP A 509 -4.60 -14.09 -16.20
C ASP A 509 -4.16 -15.27 -17.09
N PRO A 510 -2.89 -15.27 -17.53
CA PRO A 510 -2.27 -16.40 -18.21
C PRO A 510 -2.54 -17.77 -17.55
N GLY A 511 -2.46 -18.84 -18.34
CA GLY A 511 -2.80 -20.20 -17.91
C GLY A 511 -4.28 -20.45 -17.64
N ASN A 512 -5.18 -19.57 -18.12
CA ASN A 512 -6.62 -19.70 -17.92
C ASN A 512 -6.96 -19.77 -16.42
N THR A 513 -6.44 -18.80 -15.68
CA THR A 513 -6.82 -18.46 -14.31
C THR A 513 -7.59 -17.13 -14.33
N GLY A 514 -8.37 -16.81 -13.29
CA GLY A 514 -9.07 -15.51 -13.27
C GLY A 514 -10.17 -15.36 -12.23
N THR A 515 -10.33 -14.13 -11.75
CA THR A 515 -11.34 -13.74 -10.75
C THR A 515 -12.50 -13.04 -11.42
N ALA A 516 -13.72 -13.49 -11.15
CA ALA A 516 -14.95 -12.90 -11.69
C ALA A 516 -15.60 -11.94 -10.69
N PHE A 517 -16.26 -10.90 -11.21
CA PHE A 517 -16.88 -9.81 -10.46
C PHE A 517 -18.36 -9.65 -10.86
N GLY A 518 -19.24 -9.44 -9.88
CA GLY A 518 -20.69 -9.29 -10.06
C GLY A 518 -21.18 -7.94 -9.57
N TRP A 519 -22.12 -7.34 -10.31
CA TRP A 519 -22.53 -5.94 -10.16
C TRP A 519 -24.05 -5.82 -9.99
N ASP A 520 -24.51 -4.86 -9.19
CA ASP A 520 -25.92 -4.49 -9.14
C ASP A 520 -26.30 -3.45 -10.20
N GLU A 521 -27.59 -3.20 -10.40
CA GLU A 521 -28.11 -2.21 -11.36
C GLU A 521 -27.55 -0.79 -11.17
N ALA A 522 -27.08 -0.46 -9.95
CA ALA A 522 -26.48 0.82 -9.59
C ALA A 522 -24.95 0.87 -9.81
N GLY A 523 -24.35 -0.19 -10.39
CA GLY A 523 -22.92 -0.24 -10.69
C GLY A 523 -22.02 -0.49 -9.48
N ARG A 524 -22.57 -1.01 -8.37
CA ARG A 524 -21.81 -1.38 -7.16
C ARG A 524 -21.38 -2.85 -7.24
N LEU A 525 -20.17 -3.13 -6.77
CA LEU A 525 -19.66 -4.50 -6.65
C LEU A 525 -20.44 -5.25 -5.55
N VAL A 526 -21.03 -6.39 -5.89
CA VAL A 526 -21.89 -7.21 -5.01
C VAL A 526 -21.46 -8.66 -4.89
N ALA A 527 -20.59 -9.18 -5.77
CA ALA A 527 -20.09 -10.54 -5.66
C ALA A 527 -18.70 -10.73 -6.30
N THR A 528 -17.90 -11.66 -5.75
CA THR A 528 -16.70 -12.21 -6.40
C THR A 528 -16.74 -13.73 -6.42
N ARG A 529 -16.02 -14.30 -7.40
CA ARG A 529 -15.73 -15.73 -7.51
C ARG A 529 -14.24 -15.87 -7.77
N SER A 530 -13.54 -16.50 -6.83
CA SER A 530 -12.10 -16.71 -6.89
C SER A 530 -11.70 -17.56 -8.12
N ALA A 531 -10.41 -17.53 -8.47
CA ALA A 531 -9.89 -18.35 -9.56
C ALA A 531 -10.03 -19.86 -9.31
N LEU A 532 -9.97 -20.32 -8.05
CA LEU A 532 -10.18 -21.73 -7.71
C LEU A 532 -11.62 -22.16 -8.04
N VAL A 533 -12.61 -21.41 -7.55
CA VAL A 533 -14.02 -21.71 -7.79
C VAL A 533 -14.38 -21.55 -9.28
N SER A 534 -13.84 -20.53 -9.95
CA SER A 534 -14.06 -20.33 -11.39
C SER A 534 -13.44 -21.46 -12.24
N ARG A 535 -12.37 -22.13 -11.79
CA ARG A 535 -11.88 -23.37 -12.41
C ARG A 535 -12.77 -24.57 -12.06
N ALA A 536 -13.13 -24.76 -10.79
CA ALA A 536 -13.97 -25.90 -10.35
C ALA A 536 -15.36 -25.91 -11.02
N ALA A 537 -15.92 -24.72 -11.29
CA ALA A 537 -17.16 -24.53 -12.02
C ALA A 537 -17.14 -25.02 -13.48
N THR A 538 -15.96 -25.27 -14.07
CA THR A 538 -15.84 -25.87 -15.41
C THR A 538 -16.20 -27.36 -15.44
N LEU A 539 -16.04 -28.06 -14.31
CA LEU A 539 -16.40 -29.47 -14.15
C LEU A 539 -17.76 -29.65 -13.48
N ASN A 540 -18.03 -28.85 -12.44
CA ASN A 540 -19.30 -28.85 -11.73
C ASN A 540 -19.94 -27.45 -11.80
N PRO A 541 -20.88 -27.21 -12.74
CA PRO A 541 -21.52 -25.90 -12.91
C PRO A 541 -22.17 -25.34 -11.63
N THR A 542 -22.57 -26.17 -10.66
CA THR A 542 -23.13 -25.70 -9.38
C THR A 542 -22.11 -25.02 -8.46
N ALA A 543 -20.81 -25.20 -8.71
CA ALA A 543 -19.77 -24.41 -8.04
C ALA A 543 -19.76 -22.94 -8.52
N ALA A 544 -20.40 -22.60 -9.64
CA ALA A 544 -20.49 -21.21 -10.12
C ALA A 544 -21.25 -20.28 -9.16
N ASP A 545 -22.11 -20.84 -8.29
CA ASP A 545 -22.91 -20.15 -7.26
C ASP A 545 -22.18 -20.00 -5.90
N VAL A 546 -20.98 -20.55 -5.76
CA VAL A 546 -20.13 -20.39 -4.57
C VAL A 546 -19.40 -19.05 -4.69
N LEU A 547 -20.01 -18.02 -4.11
CA LEU A 547 -19.62 -16.61 -4.25
C LEU A 547 -19.50 -15.96 -2.87
N THR A 548 -18.47 -15.12 -2.71
CA THR A 548 -18.46 -14.09 -1.65
C THR A 548 -19.38 -12.98 -2.10
N ARG A 549 -20.30 -12.52 -1.23
CA ARG A 549 -21.37 -11.57 -1.58
C ARG A 549 -21.39 -10.37 -0.64
N LEU A 550 -21.47 -9.16 -1.20
CA LEU A 550 -21.72 -7.93 -0.46
C LEU A 550 -23.18 -7.51 -0.60
N MET A 551 -23.71 -6.89 0.43
CA MET A 551 -25.10 -6.47 0.51
C MET A 551 -25.21 -5.09 1.15
N TYR A 552 -25.84 -4.17 0.44
CA TYR A 552 -25.83 -2.75 0.81
C TYR A 552 -27.07 -2.33 1.59
N GLY A 553 -26.90 -1.35 2.47
CA GLY A 553 -27.98 -0.64 3.16
C GLY A 553 -28.70 0.35 2.25
N ALA A 554 -29.80 0.92 2.76
CA ALA A 554 -30.59 1.93 2.06
C ALA A 554 -29.90 3.31 1.94
N ASP A 555 -28.87 3.52 2.75
CA ASP A 555 -27.90 4.62 2.72
C ASP A 555 -26.79 4.43 1.68
N GLY A 556 -26.61 3.20 1.17
CA GLY A 556 -25.62 2.85 0.16
C GLY A 556 -24.28 2.34 0.68
N THR A 557 -24.12 2.16 1.99
CA THR A 557 -22.96 1.48 2.61
C THR A 557 -23.11 -0.04 2.55
N VAL A 558 -22.03 -0.82 2.72
CA VAL A 558 -22.14 -2.29 2.82
C VAL A 558 -22.67 -2.67 4.19
N ALA A 559 -23.99 -2.71 4.31
CA ALA A 559 -24.60 -3.22 5.52
C ALA A 559 -24.06 -4.61 5.87
N ARG A 560 -23.78 -5.51 4.90
CA ARG A 560 -23.43 -6.92 5.17
C ARG A 560 -22.56 -7.68 4.13
N ILE A 561 -21.84 -8.74 4.54
CA ILE A 561 -20.89 -9.59 3.75
C ILE A 561 -21.05 -11.07 4.07
N ILE A 562 -21.41 -11.88 3.09
CA ILE A 562 -21.49 -13.35 3.20
C ILE A 562 -20.23 -13.96 2.55
N ASP A 563 -19.44 -14.72 3.30
CA ASP A 563 -18.27 -15.42 2.76
C ASP A 563 -18.68 -16.60 1.87
N ALA A 564 -17.91 -16.88 0.80
CA ALA A 564 -18.13 -18.05 -0.03
C ALA A 564 -18.08 -19.35 0.80
N PRO A 565 -19.07 -20.26 0.71
CA PRO A 565 -19.06 -21.52 1.44
C PRO A 565 -17.97 -22.48 0.95
N ALA A 566 -17.48 -23.34 1.85
CA ALA A 566 -16.46 -24.34 1.52
C ALA A 566 -16.92 -25.41 0.52
N SER A 567 -18.22 -25.62 0.37
CA SER A 567 -18.82 -26.58 -0.55
C SER A 567 -20.11 -26.03 -1.18
N VAL A 568 -20.53 -26.62 -2.29
CA VAL A 568 -21.79 -26.26 -2.95
C VAL A 568 -22.97 -26.49 -2.00
N GLY A 569 -23.69 -25.43 -1.66
CA GLY A 569 -24.82 -25.47 -0.73
C GLY A 569 -24.43 -25.67 0.75
N GLY A 570 -23.15 -25.57 1.10
CA GLY A 570 -22.67 -25.61 2.48
C GLY A 570 -22.90 -24.29 3.24
N ASP A 571 -22.69 -24.34 4.55
CA ASP A 571 -22.81 -23.18 5.43
C ASP A 571 -21.81 -22.07 5.04
N SER A 572 -22.26 -20.82 5.15
CA SER A 572 -21.51 -19.60 4.83
C SER A 572 -21.33 -18.76 6.09
N VAL A 573 -20.18 -18.09 6.25
CA VAL A 573 -19.96 -17.24 7.43
C VAL A 573 -20.81 -15.97 7.29
N THR A 574 -21.72 -15.79 8.25
CA THR A 574 -22.44 -14.54 8.53
C THR A 574 -21.97 -13.92 9.86
N ARG A 575 -22.36 -12.66 10.14
CA ARG A 575 -21.65 -11.65 10.99
C ARG A 575 -22.38 -10.25 11.18
N THR A 576 -21.83 -9.20 11.83
CA THR A 576 -22.38 -7.81 12.13
C THR A 576 -21.54 -6.51 11.90
N ILE A 577 -21.79 -5.54 11.00
CA ILE A 577 -21.15 -4.18 11.10
C ILE A 577 -22.09 -3.24 11.84
N ASP A 578 -21.52 -2.41 12.70
CA ASP A 578 -22.15 -1.19 13.19
C ASP A 578 -21.25 0.03 12.82
N TYR A 579 -21.71 0.90 11.91
CA TYR A 579 -20.97 2.07 11.43
C TYR A 579 -20.95 3.23 12.45
N PRO A 580 -19.89 4.07 12.45
CA PRO A 580 -19.78 5.19 13.38
C PRO A 580 -20.69 6.36 12.98
N THR A 581 -21.58 6.75 13.90
CA THR A 581 -22.38 7.97 13.73
C THR A 581 -21.54 9.20 14.08
N ILE A 582 -21.14 9.97 13.06
CA ILE A 582 -20.43 11.25 13.23
C ILE A 582 -21.46 12.39 13.21
N THR A 583 -21.44 13.24 14.23
CA THR A 583 -22.32 14.42 14.32
C THR A 583 -21.53 15.73 14.37
N ASP A 584 -22.24 16.84 14.16
CA ASP A 584 -21.69 18.19 14.28
C ASP A 584 -21.20 18.51 15.71
N ASP A 585 -21.75 17.84 16.72
CA ASP A 585 -21.30 17.95 18.12
C ASP A 585 -20.09 17.03 18.38
N SER A 586 -20.09 15.80 17.86
CA SER A 586 -18.93 14.89 17.90
C SER A 586 -17.65 15.47 17.28
N LEU A 587 -17.78 16.42 16.35
CA LEU A 587 -16.66 17.15 15.76
C LEU A 587 -16.22 18.37 16.60
N ARG A 588 -17.12 18.96 17.41
CA ARG A 588 -16.80 20.08 18.31
C ARG A 588 -16.16 19.61 19.61
N ASP A 589 -16.62 18.49 20.14
CA ASP A 589 -16.01 17.86 21.32
C ASP A 589 -14.55 17.54 21.01
N TYR A 590 -14.30 16.81 19.90
CA TYR A 590 -12.95 16.46 19.44
C TYR A 590 -12.03 17.66 19.13
N ASP A 591 -12.58 18.80 18.69
CA ASP A 591 -11.84 20.06 18.49
C ASP A 591 -11.47 20.75 19.84
N ALA A 592 -12.25 20.48 20.89
CA ALA A 592 -12.00 20.98 22.25
C ALA A 592 -11.02 20.11 23.06
N ALA A 593 -11.00 18.78 22.85
CA ALA A 593 -10.12 17.86 23.56
C ALA A 593 -9.62 16.66 22.70
N PRO A 594 -8.71 16.88 21.73
CA PRO A 594 -8.26 15.85 20.80
C PRO A 594 -7.43 14.73 21.48
N GLY A 595 -8.09 13.65 21.92
CA GLY A 595 -7.41 12.45 22.42
C GLY A 595 -8.31 11.35 23.00
N ALA A 596 -8.42 10.24 22.27
CA ALA A 596 -8.92 8.90 22.67
C ALA A 596 -10.35 8.77 23.25
N ASN A 597 -10.72 9.55 24.28
CA ASN A 597 -11.98 9.41 25.02
C ASN A 597 -13.21 9.87 24.23
N GLU A 598 -13.02 10.75 23.24
CA GLU A 598 -14.07 11.39 22.44
C GLU A 598 -14.14 10.83 21.01
N ALA A 599 -13.51 9.68 20.79
CA ALA A 599 -13.50 8.97 19.52
C ALA A 599 -14.85 8.25 19.24
N VAL A 600 -15.36 8.39 18.01
CA VAL A 600 -16.58 7.70 17.56
C VAL A 600 -16.36 6.19 17.49
N SER A 601 -17.44 5.42 17.63
CA SER A 601 -17.34 3.96 17.78
C SER A 601 -17.93 3.22 16.58
N ALA A 602 -17.23 2.19 16.12
CA ALA A 602 -17.71 1.24 15.12
C ALA A 602 -17.52 -0.20 15.64
N ALA A 603 -18.15 -1.19 15.01
CA ALA A 603 -17.95 -2.60 15.34
C ALA A 603 -18.03 -3.53 14.11
N THR A 604 -17.40 -4.70 14.20
CA THR A 604 -17.77 -5.90 13.43
C THR A 604 -18.28 -6.99 14.39
N ARG A 605 -18.89 -8.08 13.90
CA ARG A 605 -19.31 -9.26 14.70
C ARG A 605 -19.16 -10.51 13.83
N VAL A 606 -19.23 -11.72 14.38
CA VAL A 606 -19.31 -12.96 13.57
C VAL A 606 -20.42 -13.86 14.11
N ASP A 607 -21.35 -14.23 13.23
CA ASP A 607 -22.57 -15.00 13.45
C ASP A 607 -22.36 -16.40 12.84
N ALA A 608 -21.47 -17.19 13.43
CA ALA A 608 -21.05 -18.50 12.94
C ALA A 608 -22.03 -19.66 13.26
N GLY A 609 -23.32 -19.35 13.43
CA GLY A 609 -24.34 -20.29 13.86
C GLY A 609 -24.44 -20.46 15.40
N PRO A 610 -25.42 -21.24 15.90
CA PRO A 610 -25.84 -21.21 17.30
C PRO A 610 -24.83 -21.80 18.31
N ASP A 611 -23.83 -22.57 17.85
CA ASP A 611 -22.76 -23.10 18.70
C ASP A 611 -21.66 -22.05 19.01
N TYR A 612 -21.80 -20.84 18.45
CA TYR A 612 -20.88 -19.72 18.53
C TYR A 612 -21.62 -18.51 19.13
N GLY A 613 -20.98 -17.79 20.04
CA GLY A 613 -21.53 -16.51 20.51
C GLY A 613 -21.16 -15.38 19.54
N ASP A 614 -21.88 -14.25 19.59
CA ASP A 614 -21.55 -13.01 18.85
C ASP A 614 -20.06 -12.65 19.01
N LEU A 615 -19.22 -12.93 18.00
CA LEU A 615 -17.79 -12.58 18.06
C LEU A 615 -17.58 -11.10 17.69
N ALA A 616 -18.08 -10.20 18.53
CA ALA A 616 -18.02 -8.76 18.31
C ALA A 616 -16.60 -8.19 18.47
N THR A 617 -16.11 -7.42 17.49
CA THR A 617 -14.91 -6.58 17.63
C THR A 617 -15.31 -5.12 17.51
N SER A 618 -14.59 -4.20 18.16
CA SER A 618 -14.97 -2.77 18.14
C SER A 618 -13.78 -1.82 18.05
N TYR A 619 -14.06 -0.63 17.54
CA TYR A 619 -13.09 0.41 17.23
C TYR A 619 -13.45 1.69 17.96
N LYS A 620 -12.43 2.42 18.38
CA LYS A 620 -12.50 3.87 18.61
C LYS A 620 -11.80 4.55 17.45
N ILE A 621 -12.51 5.45 16.77
CA ILE A 621 -12.09 6.10 15.54
C ILE A 621 -12.00 7.61 15.75
N ASP A 622 -10.89 8.19 15.30
CA ASP A 622 -10.70 9.63 15.15
C ASP A 622 -11.69 10.16 14.09
N PRO A 623 -12.66 11.02 14.44
CA PRO A 623 -13.71 11.43 13.50
C PRO A 623 -13.22 12.37 12.38
N ILE A 624 -11.99 12.90 12.48
CA ILE A 624 -11.37 13.78 11.48
C ILE A 624 -10.41 13.01 10.56
N THR A 625 -9.56 12.14 11.11
CA THR A 625 -8.59 11.36 10.31
C THR A 625 -9.07 9.96 9.93
N TRP A 626 -10.21 9.52 10.45
CA TRP A 626 -10.84 8.18 10.28
C TRP A 626 -10.00 6.98 10.75
N ARG A 627 -8.83 7.24 11.34
CA ARG A 627 -7.93 6.24 11.91
C ARG A 627 -8.51 5.63 13.18
N ALA A 628 -8.35 4.32 13.34
CA ALA A 628 -8.59 3.66 14.62
C ALA A 628 -7.52 4.09 15.65
N VAL A 629 -7.95 4.67 16.76
CA VAL A 629 -7.12 5.01 17.93
C VAL A 629 -7.18 3.93 19.02
N ALA A 630 -8.19 3.05 19.00
CA ALA A 630 -8.22 1.81 19.75
C ALA A 630 -8.98 0.70 19.00
N PHE A 631 -8.63 -0.55 19.29
CA PHE A 631 -9.25 -1.78 18.80
C PHE A 631 -9.48 -2.74 19.96
N THR A 632 -10.65 -3.35 20.03
CA THR A 632 -11.06 -4.32 21.05
C THR A 632 -11.53 -5.61 20.39
N ASP A 633 -10.96 -6.75 20.78
CA ASP A 633 -11.33 -8.06 20.26
C ASP A 633 -12.57 -8.67 20.96
N ALA A 634 -13.03 -9.84 20.50
CA ALA A 634 -14.20 -10.55 21.03
C ALA A 634 -14.09 -11.01 22.51
N ARG A 635 -12.93 -10.81 23.16
CA ARG A 635 -12.74 -11.05 24.61
C ARG A 635 -12.84 -9.76 25.42
N GLY A 636 -12.98 -8.61 24.78
CA GLY A 636 -12.84 -7.29 25.42
C GLY A 636 -11.38 -6.85 25.61
N LEU A 637 -10.38 -7.57 25.09
CA LEU A 637 -8.99 -7.11 25.21
C LEU A 637 -8.72 -5.99 24.20
N THR A 638 -8.23 -4.86 24.71
CA THR A 638 -8.16 -3.59 23.96
C THR A 638 -6.72 -3.13 23.77
N ALA A 639 -6.30 -3.01 22.51
CA ALA A 639 -5.10 -2.26 22.14
C ALA A 639 -5.48 -0.81 21.80
N SER A 640 -4.59 0.16 22.08
CA SER A 640 -4.87 1.59 21.86
C SER A 640 -3.63 2.43 21.57
N THR A 641 -3.84 3.70 21.23
CA THR A 641 -2.80 4.71 20.96
C THR A 641 -3.09 6.01 21.69
N GLY A 642 -2.04 6.70 22.12
CA GLY A 642 -2.06 8.08 22.59
C GLY A 642 -1.20 8.95 21.68
N ARG A 643 -1.76 10.06 21.19
CA ARG A 643 -1.05 11.04 20.37
C ARG A 643 -0.21 12.01 21.21
N GLU A 644 0.74 12.66 20.58
CA GLU A 644 1.35 13.90 21.09
C GLU A 644 0.38 15.10 20.99
N SER A 645 0.65 16.16 21.76
CA SER A 645 -0.14 17.40 21.77
C SER A 645 0.35 18.49 20.81
N SER A 646 1.31 18.17 19.95
CA SER A 646 1.86 19.03 18.90
C SER A 646 1.09 18.91 17.59
N ALA A 647 1.23 19.92 16.72
CA ALA A 647 0.50 20.02 15.44
C ALA A 647 0.82 18.91 14.41
N THR A 648 1.81 18.06 14.68
CA THR A 648 2.17 16.86 13.92
C THR A 648 1.25 15.67 14.20
N GLY A 649 0.63 15.59 15.39
CA GLY A 649 -0.37 14.58 15.74
C GLY A 649 0.11 13.12 15.68
N ALA A 650 1.42 12.87 15.74
CA ALA A 650 2.00 11.54 15.70
C ALA A 650 1.71 10.72 16.98
N VAL A 651 2.05 9.44 16.98
CA VAL A 651 1.65 8.51 18.05
C VAL A 651 2.75 8.39 19.10
N ALA A 652 2.71 9.27 20.11
CA ALA A 652 3.64 9.28 21.24
C ALA A 652 3.59 7.99 22.10
N SER A 653 2.49 7.24 22.07
CA SER A 653 2.40 5.97 22.79
C SER A 653 1.41 4.99 22.16
N SER A 654 1.64 3.70 22.36
CA SER A 654 0.64 2.65 22.17
C SER A 654 0.52 1.76 23.38
N ARG A 655 -0.67 1.21 23.60
CA ARG A 655 -0.93 0.14 24.56
C ARG A 655 -1.31 -1.13 23.81
N ASP A 656 -0.74 -2.25 24.20
CA ASP A 656 -1.07 -3.55 23.62
C ASP A 656 -2.32 -4.17 24.26
N ALA A 657 -2.77 -5.29 23.71
CA ALA A 657 -3.95 -6.01 24.20
C ALA A 657 -3.76 -6.64 25.60
N ALA A 658 -2.55 -6.68 26.15
CA ALA A 658 -2.26 -7.12 27.53
C ALA A 658 -2.13 -5.94 28.52
N GLY A 659 -2.29 -4.70 28.05
CA GLY A 659 -2.25 -3.49 28.87
C GLY A 659 -0.88 -2.81 28.96
N ARG A 660 0.18 -3.37 28.38
CA ARG A 660 1.55 -2.84 28.40
C ARG A 660 1.72 -1.69 27.42
N VAL A 661 2.60 -0.75 27.75
CA VAL A 661 2.80 0.49 27.01
C VAL A 661 4.15 0.49 26.28
N THR A 662 4.13 0.90 25.02
CA THR A 662 5.31 1.31 24.24
C THR A 662 5.21 2.81 24.00
N THR A 663 6.28 3.57 24.27
CA THR A 663 6.35 5.01 23.98
C THR A 663 7.28 5.27 22.80
N TYR A 664 6.98 6.33 22.04
CA TYR A 664 7.72 6.78 20.87
C TYR A 664 8.11 8.24 21.05
N SER A 665 9.28 8.62 20.53
CA SER A 665 9.68 10.03 20.41
C SER A 665 10.24 10.30 19.01
N TYR A 666 9.95 11.49 18.51
CA TYR A 666 10.25 11.90 17.14
C TYR A 666 11.37 12.96 17.12
N ASP A 667 12.05 13.09 15.99
CA ASP A 667 12.99 14.18 15.73
C ASP A 667 12.33 15.39 15.04
N GLU A 668 13.13 16.38 14.64
CA GLU A 668 12.69 17.61 13.99
C GLU A 668 12.16 17.46 12.56
N LEU A 669 12.27 16.25 11.97
CA LEU A 669 11.72 15.89 10.66
C LEU A 669 10.41 15.09 10.80
N GLY A 670 10.19 14.47 11.96
CA GLY A 670 9.11 13.50 12.21
C GLY A 670 9.57 12.04 12.23
N GLU A 671 10.89 11.77 12.22
CA GLU A 671 11.43 10.41 12.23
C GLU A 671 11.51 9.83 13.65
N VAL A 672 11.35 8.50 13.81
CA VAL A 672 11.27 7.83 15.12
C VAL A 672 12.64 7.73 15.79
N LYS A 673 13.00 8.79 16.54
CA LYS A 673 14.26 8.91 17.27
C LYS A 673 14.41 7.91 18.42
N ALA A 674 13.34 7.55 19.10
CA ALA A 674 13.40 6.48 20.11
C ALA A 674 12.07 5.75 20.31
N VAL A 675 12.17 4.49 20.72
CA VAL A 675 11.08 3.59 21.12
C VAL A 675 11.44 2.97 22.47
N ALA A 676 10.52 2.90 23.43
CA ALA A 676 10.74 2.24 24.72
C ALA A 676 9.55 1.36 25.11
N GLY A 677 9.81 0.20 25.71
CA GLY A 677 8.80 -0.84 25.98
C GLY A 677 8.63 -1.83 24.82
N PRO A 678 7.66 -2.77 24.88
CA PRO A 678 6.48 -2.77 25.77
C PRO A 678 6.80 -3.15 27.21
N VAL A 679 6.19 -2.44 28.17
CA VAL A 679 6.26 -2.74 29.61
C VAL A 679 4.96 -2.37 30.34
N ASP A 680 4.70 -3.00 31.48
CA ASP A 680 3.67 -2.55 32.42
C ASP A 680 3.95 -1.12 32.92
N GLN A 681 2.90 -0.37 33.27
CA GLN A 681 3.05 1.04 33.61
C GLN A 681 3.96 1.26 34.83
N GLY A 682 5.04 2.03 34.62
CA GLY A 682 6.01 2.40 35.66
C GLY A 682 7.24 1.49 35.74
N ALA A 683 7.27 0.38 34.99
CA ALA A 683 8.50 -0.39 34.80
C ALA A 683 9.43 0.29 33.77
N ALA A 684 10.73 0.04 33.90
CA ALA A 684 11.69 0.22 32.81
C ALA A 684 11.77 -1.07 31.99
N GLY A 685 12.11 -0.95 30.71
CA GLY A 685 12.40 -2.06 29.82
C GLY A 685 13.15 -1.58 28.59
N ALA A 686 13.36 -2.49 27.63
CA ALA A 686 14.13 -2.24 26.41
C ALA A 686 13.80 -0.89 25.74
N GLN A 687 14.85 -0.15 25.40
CA GLN A 687 14.81 1.09 24.63
C GLN A 687 15.68 0.95 23.39
N ALA A 688 15.10 1.26 22.23
CA ALA A 688 15.82 1.47 20.99
C ALA A 688 15.93 2.96 20.69
N THR A 689 17.11 3.46 20.33
CA THR A 689 17.26 4.85 19.86
C THR A 689 17.93 4.89 18.49
N THR A 690 17.35 5.67 17.58
CA THR A 690 17.80 5.83 16.21
C THR A 690 18.30 7.26 16.00
N THR A 691 19.51 7.39 15.49
CA THR A 691 20.07 8.67 15.04
C THR A 691 20.12 8.68 13.52
N TYR A 692 19.39 9.62 12.94
CA TYR A 692 19.30 9.83 11.50
C TYR A 692 20.29 10.90 11.02
N ASP A 693 20.70 10.80 9.77
CA ASP A 693 21.48 11.81 9.04
C ASP A 693 22.75 12.29 9.77
N THR A 694 23.54 11.37 10.35
CA THR A 694 24.92 11.64 10.79
C THR A 694 25.95 10.94 9.89
N ALA A 695 27.16 11.49 9.80
CA ALA A 695 28.28 10.90 9.10
C ALA A 695 29.51 10.84 9.99
N ARG A 696 30.15 9.67 10.03
CA ARG A 696 31.36 9.45 10.83
C ARG A 696 32.58 10.01 10.12
N THR A 697 33.34 10.85 10.82
CA THR A 697 34.63 11.36 10.38
C THR A 697 35.68 10.24 10.35
N SER A 698 36.79 10.46 9.63
CA SER A 698 37.96 9.59 9.68
C SER A 698 38.66 9.54 11.05
N ALA A 699 38.29 10.43 11.97
CA ALA A 699 38.71 10.40 13.38
C ALA A 699 37.79 9.55 14.28
N GLY A 700 36.72 8.94 13.73
CA GLY A 700 35.77 8.12 14.47
C GLY A 700 34.70 8.89 15.25
N VAL A 701 34.64 10.22 15.11
CA VAL A 701 33.59 11.09 15.67
C VAL A 701 32.41 11.15 14.71
N ASP A 702 31.18 11.06 15.23
CA ASP A 702 29.94 11.14 14.45
C ASP A 702 29.44 12.59 14.41
N ASP A 703 29.48 13.22 13.22
CA ASP A 703 28.98 14.58 12.99
C ASP A 703 27.59 14.54 12.32
N PRO A 704 26.69 15.50 12.57
CA PRO A 704 25.50 15.71 11.72
C PRO A 704 25.85 15.93 10.24
N LEU A 705 24.96 15.51 9.34
CA LEU A 705 25.01 15.84 7.91
C LEU A 705 24.57 17.30 7.67
N SER A 706 25.35 18.27 8.12
CA SER A 706 25.04 19.70 7.96
C SER A 706 24.99 20.12 6.47
N GLY A 707 23.83 20.56 5.98
CA GLY A 707 23.62 20.97 4.59
C GLY A 707 22.25 20.61 4.01
N MET A 708 22.19 20.44 2.69
CA MET A 708 20.94 20.20 1.94
C MET A 708 21.04 18.99 1.01
N ARG A 709 19.93 18.25 0.85
CA ARG A 709 19.75 17.38 -0.32
C ARG A 709 19.46 18.24 -1.53
N ALA A 710 19.96 17.86 -2.71
CA ALA A 710 19.77 18.65 -3.92
C ALA A 710 19.58 17.79 -5.17
N LEU A 711 18.76 18.29 -6.08
CA LEU A 711 18.68 17.85 -7.46
C LEU A 711 19.45 18.82 -8.34
N VAL A 712 20.40 18.29 -9.11
CA VAL A 712 21.29 19.06 -9.99
C VAL A 712 21.04 18.66 -11.43
N TYR A 713 20.68 19.66 -12.22
CA TYR A 713 20.29 19.58 -13.63
C TYR A 713 21.48 19.96 -14.52
N SER A 714 21.77 19.20 -15.57
CA SER A 714 22.95 19.42 -16.42
C SER A 714 22.89 20.66 -17.33
N GLN A 715 21.75 21.37 -17.36
CA GLN A 715 21.55 22.64 -18.06
C GLN A 715 20.85 23.68 -17.15
N PRO A 716 20.84 24.98 -17.48
CA PRO A 716 20.09 26.00 -16.75
C PRO A 716 18.56 25.81 -16.81
N SER A 717 17.82 26.56 -15.99
CA SER A 717 16.35 26.58 -15.96
C SER A 717 15.70 25.20 -15.76
N PHE A 718 16.29 24.38 -14.89
CA PHE A 718 15.84 23.04 -14.50
C PHE A 718 15.64 22.09 -15.69
N SER A 719 16.61 22.07 -16.61
CA SER A 719 16.56 21.25 -17.84
C SER A 719 17.79 20.36 -18.02
N GLY A 720 17.70 19.40 -18.95
CA GLY A 720 18.71 18.37 -19.16
C GLY A 720 18.48 17.11 -18.33
N SER A 721 19.56 16.40 -18.01
CA SER A 721 19.58 15.25 -17.10
C SER A 721 19.70 15.68 -15.64
N VAL A 722 19.09 14.93 -14.73
CA VAL A 722 19.00 15.23 -13.29
C VAL A 722 19.84 14.25 -12.48
N SER A 723 20.49 14.73 -11.40
CA SER A 723 21.25 13.90 -10.46
C SER A 723 20.97 14.33 -9.02
N ALA A 724 20.80 13.37 -8.11
CA ALA A 724 20.72 13.62 -6.68
C ALA A 724 22.13 13.83 -6.09
N GLN A 725 22.32 14.87 -5.29
CA GLN A 725 23.60 15.28 -4.70
C GLN A 725 23.38 15.78 -3.27
N PHE A 726 24.36 15.57 -2.38
CA PHE A 726 24.39 16.21 -1.07
C PHE A 726 25.22 17.50 -1.16
N LEU A 727 24.58 18.64 -0.97
CA LEU A 727 25.27 19.92 -0.80
C LEU A 727 25.70 20.05 0.67
N LYS A 728 26.80 19.38 1.01
CA LYS A 728 27.52 19.61 2.27
C LYS A 728 27.93 21.08 2.34
N ALA A 729 27.65 21.72 3.47
CA ALA A 729 27.91 23.15 3.63
C ALA A 729 29.41 23.48 3.66
N ASN A 730 29.75 24.71 3.25
CA ASN A 730 31.13 25.17 3.20
C ASN A 730 31.54 25.92 4.49
N TYR A 731 32.09 25.19 5.46
CA TYR A 731 32.55 25.72 6.74
C TYR A 731 33.57 26.88 6.62
N SER A 732 34.33 26.99 5.52
CA SER A 732 35.24 28.13 5.31
C SER A 732 34.53 29.49 5.15
N ARG A 733 33.19 29.49 5.02
CA ARG A 733 32.33 30.68 5.01
C ARG A 733 31.31 30.72 6.17
N GLY A 734 31.32 29.70 7.05
CA GLY A 734 30.46 29.61 8.23
C GLY A 734 28.96 29.62 7.94
N ALA A 735 28.51 29.09 6.79
CA ALA A 735 27.17 29.36 6.28
C ALA A 735 26.51 28.22 5.51
N LEU A 736 25.18 28.20 5.47
CA LEU A 736 24.39 27.64 4.37
C LEU A 736 24.84 28.31 3.06
N SER A 737 25.71 27.62 2.35
CA SER A 737 26.42 28.12 1.19
C SER A 737 26.90 26.95 0.34
N ALA A 738 26.93 27.15 -0.97
CA ALA A 738 27.53 26.21 -1.91
C ALA A 738 28.50 26.95 -2.84
N SER A 739 29.52 26.24 -3.29
CA SER A 739 30.53 26.75 -4.22
C SER A 739 30.95 25.64 -5.19
N TRP A 740 31.09 25.98 -6.46
CA TRP A 740 31.41 25.04 -7.53
C TRP A 740 32.47 25.63 -8.47
N SER A 741 33.23 24.74 -9.10
CA SER A 741 34.25 25.05 -10.09
C SER A 741 34.48 23.83 -10.99
N GLY A 742 35.08 24.04 -12.17
CA GLY A 742 35.48 22.94 -13.06
C GLY A 742 34.34 22.19 -13.77
N ARG A 743 33.09 22.69 -13.73
CA ARG A 743 32.00 22.11 -14.55
C ARG A 743 32.21 22.46 -16.02
N SER A 744 31.84 21.56 -16.93
CA SER A 744 31.97 21.75 -18.38
C SER A 744 30.87 22.63 -18.98
N THR A 745 29.69 22.67 -18.37
CA THR A 745 28.52 23.45 -18.82
C THR A 745 27.95 24.35 -17.72
N ALA A 746 27.17 25.35 -18.13
CA ALA A 746 26.25 26.04 -17.24
C ALA A 746 25.11 25.10 -16.82
N PHE A 747 24.61 25.26 -15.60
CA PHE A 747 23.69 24.29 -14.97
C PHE A 747 22.60 24.99 -14.14
N SER A 748 21.72 24.20 -13.53
CA SER A 748 20.78 24.65 -12.48
C SER A 748 20.61 23.59 -11.39
N ALA A 749 20.12 23.99 -10.22
CA ALA A 749 19.95 23.08 -9.08
C ALA A 749 18.83 23.54 -8.15
N GLN A 750 18.14 22.60 -7.53
CA GLN A 750 17.23 22.85 -6.41
C GLN A 750 17.73 22.08 -5.20
N ALA A 751 17.89 22.78 -4.08
CA ALA A 751 18.34 22.21 -2.80
C ALA A 751 17.25 22.40 -1.74
N SER A 752 17.12 21.44 -0.82
CA SER A 752 16.14 21.47 0.28
C SER A 752 16.73 20.90 1.57
N GLY A 753 16.20 21.36 2.69
CA GLY A 753 16.44 20.81 4.00
C GLY A 753 15.41 21.34 5.00
N VAL A 754 15.57 20.96 6.26
CA VAL A 754 14.85 21.56 7.39
C VAL A 754 15.84 22.35 8.23
N TRP A 755 15.49 23.61 8.48
CA TRP A 755 16.25 24.54 9.30
C TRP A 755 15.62 24.65 10.69
N ASN A 756 16.39 24.37 11.74
CA ASN A 756 16.00 24.57 13.12
C ASN A 756 16.94 25.63 13.75
N PRO A 757 16.45 26.84 14.12
CA PRO A 757 17.34 27.93 14.54
C PRO A 757 18.12 27.61 15.81
N ALA A 758 19.42 27.95 15.82
CA ALA A 758 20.40 27.67 16.88
C ALA A 758 19.99 27.99 18.34
N SER A 759 18.96 28.81 18.58
CA SER A 759 18.40 28.97 19.92
C SER A 759 16.91 29.33 19.92
N ALA A 760 16.17 28.79 20.90
CA ALA A 760 14.77 29.11 21.12
C ALA A 760 14.50 30.61 21.38
N ALA A 761 15.49 31.35 21.89
CA ALA A 761 15.39 32.80 22.07
C ALA A 761 15.42 33.56 20.72
N GLN A 762 16.26 33.12 19.79
CA GLN A 762 16.32 33.67 18.42
C GLN A 762 15.07 33.28 17.63
N ASP A 763 14.60 32.05 17.77
CA ASP A 763 13.37 31.58 17.12
C ASP A 763 12.11 32.30 17.63
N ALA A 764 11.95 32.43 18.95
CA ALA A 764 10.85 33.22 19.52
C ALA A 764 10.91 34.71 19.09
N ALA A 765 12.11 35.30 18.98
CA ALA A 765 12.28 36.66 18.47
C ALA A 765 11.90 36.78 16.98
N GLY A 766 12.31 35.82 16.14
CA GLY A 766 11.98 35.80 14.71
C GLY A 766 10.51 35.47 14.42
N HIS A 767 9.86 34.67 15.26
CA HIS A 767 8.40 34.48 15.27
C HIS A 767 7.68 35.79 15.61
N ALA A 768 8.14 36.52 16.64
CA ALA A 768 7.48 37.73 17.13
C ALA A 768 7.72 39.00 16.28
N THR A 769 8.91 39.15 15.68
CA THR A 769 9.29 40.36 14.90
C THR A 769 9.33 40.12 13.39
N GLY A 770 9.26 38.86 12.96
CA GLY A 770 9.62 38.43 11.60
C GLY A 770 11.11 38.09 11.49
N TRP A 771 11.43 37.35 10.44
CA TRP A 771 12.79 37.00 10.06
C TRP A 771 13.22 37.82 8.84
N GLN A 772 14.45 38.31 8.85
CA GLN A 772 15.11 38.93 7.70
C GLN A 772 16.17 37.99 7.13
N PHE A 773 16.22 37.85 5.81
CA PHE A 773 17.17 36.99 5.09
C PHE A 773 17.87 37.76 3.98
N GLN A 774 19.14 37.46 3.75
CA GLN A 774 19.94 38.04 2.67
C GLN A 774 20.62 36.91 1.88
N VAL A 775 20.36 36.85 0.58
CA VAL A 775 21.08 35.97 -0.35
C VAL A 775 22.20 36.77 -1.00
N SER A 776 23.38 36.15 -1.09
CA SER A 776 24.56 36.67 -1.80
C SER A 776 25.10 35.60 -2.75
N ALA A 777 25.44 35.97 -3.99
CA ALA A 777 25.91 35.01 -4.99
C ALA A 777 26.94 35.65 -5.95
N SER A 778 27.71 34.79 -6.63
CA SER A 778 28.62 35.23 -7.70
C SER A 778 27.87 35.79 -8.91
N GLY A 779 28.41 36.87 -9.50
CA GLY A 779 27.82 37.51 -10.69
C GLY A 779 27.53 36.52 -11.82
N GLY A 780 26.34 36.63 -12.42
CA GLY A 780 25.86 35.67 -13.44
C GLY A 780 25.25 34.38 -12.86
N THR A 781 25.11 34.28 -11.53
CA THR A 781 24.36 33.22 -10.86
C THR A 781 23.00 33.76 -10.41
N ASP A 782 21.94 33.02 -10.70
CA ASP A 782 20.54 33.35 -10.36
C ASP A 782 20.08 32.39 -9.25
N VAL A 783 19.71 32.94 -8.08
CA VAL A 783 19.50 32.20 -6.82
C VAL A 783 18.29 32.74 -6.07
N GLU A 784 17.33 31.87 -5.80
CA GLU A 784 16.11 32.17 -5.07
C GLU A 784 16.05 31.35 -3.77
N LEU A 785 15.61 31.96 -2.66
CA LEU A 785 15.47 31.32 -1.35
C LEU A 785 13.99 31.22 -0.98
N VAL A 786 13.56 30.09 -0.42
CA VAL A 786 12.19 29.89 0.10
C VAL A 786 12.23 29.30 1.51
N VAL A 787 11.56 29.95 2.47
CA VAL A 787 11.49 29.52 3.88
C VAL A 787 10.02 29.41 4.30
N GLY A 788 9.59 28.21 4.73
CA GLY A 788 8.21 27.96 5.15
C GLY A 788 7.16 28.36 4.11
N GLY A 789 7.43 28.06 2.83
CA GLY A 789 6.61 28.45 1.66
C GLY A 789 6.84 29.88 1.13
N ASN A 790 7.45 30.77 1.91
CA ASN A 790 7.67 32.16 1.54
C ASN A 790 8.97 32.34 0.74
N LEU A 791 8.85 32.78 -0.52
CA LEU A 791 9.97 33.20 -1.37
C LEU A 791 10.61 34.50 -0.86
N CYS A 792 11.92 34.61 -1.02
CA CYS A 792 12.73 35.75 -0.60
C CYS A 792 13.63 36.23 -1.76
N THR A 793 13.13 37.18 -2.55
CA THR A 793 13.77 37.61 -3.81
C THR A 793 13.71 39.13 -4.10
N GLU A 794 12.71 39.87 -3.60
CA GLU A 794 12.46 41.25 -4.06
C GLU A 794 13.08 42.37 -3.19
N SER A 795 13.64 42.03 -2.04
CA SER A 795 14.39 42.94 -1.17
C SER A 795 15.61 42.24 -0.60
N ASN A 796 16.68 43.00 -0.30
CA ASN A 796 17.93 42.44 0.23
C ASN A 796 18.46 43.31 1.38
N PRO A 797 18.25 42.93 2.65
CA PRO A 797 17.52 41.73 3.09
C PRO A 797 16.02 41.78 2.75
N CYS A 798 15.40 40.62 2.56
CA CYS A 798 13.94 40.46 2.51
C CYS A 798 13.41 40.12 3.91
N VAL A 799 12.14 40.42 4.19
CA VAL A 799 11.49 40.10 5.47
C VAL A 799 10.35 39.11 5.25
N VAL A 800 10.36 38.02 6.02
CA VAL A 800 9.29 37.02 6.11
C VAL A 800 8.67 37.09 7.51
N SER A 801 7.34 37.10 7.60
CA SER A 801 6.60 37.15 8.87
C SER A 801 5.59 36.02 8.97
N GLY A 802 5.15 35.67 10.19
CA GLY A 802 4.20 34.59 10.41
C GLY A 802 4.76 33.17 10.28
N LEU A 803 6.10 33.01 10.22
CA LEU A 803 6.74 31.70 10.40
C LEU A 803 6.53 31.23 11.85
N PRO A 804 6.08 29.97 12.09
CA PRO A 804 5.87 29.43 13.44
C PRO A 804 7.19 29.27 14.19
N THR A 805 7.15 28.99 15.50
CA THR A 805 8.34 28.51 16.23
C THR A 805 8.71 27.07 15.84
N GLY A 806 9.98 26.68 16.01
CA GLY A 806 10.50 25.33 15.74
C GLY A 806 11.06 25.13 14.32
N PRO A 807 11.12 23.88 13.82
CA PRO A 807 11.72 23.57 12.52
C PRO A 807 10.99 24.22 11.33
N LYS A 808 11.75 24.63 10.30
CA LYS A 808 11.27 25.31 9.10
C LYS A 808 11.73 24.57 7.85
N ALA A 809 10.84 24.28 6.90
CA ALA A 809 11.26 23.85 5.57
C ALA A 809 12.02 24.98 4.85
N VAL A 810 13.26 24.73 4.44
CA VAL A 810 14.13 25.69 3.74
C VAL A 810 14.60 25.11 2.40
N SER A 811 14.66 25.94 1.36
CA SER A 811 15.10 25.50 0.04
C SER A 811 15.70 26.64 -0.78
N VAL A 812 16.75 26.32 -1.53
CA VAL A 812 17.45 27.24 -2.44
C VAL A 812 17.31 26.74 -3.88
N GLN A 813 16.86 27.60 -4.79
CA GLN A 813 16.71 27.32 -6.21
C GLN A 813 17.74 28.14 -7.01
N VAL A 814 18.76 27.46 -7.52
CA VAL A 814 19.79 28.02 -8.40
C VAL A 814 19.32 27.86 -9.85
N ARG A 815 18.57 28.85 -10.35
CA ARG A 815 17.92 28.82 -11.67
C ARG A 815 18.92 28.86 -12.82
N ARG A 816 20.08 29.49 -12.63
CA ARG A 816 21.19 29.53 -13.59
C ARG A 816 22.51 29.68 -12.86
N ALA A 817 23.46 28.81 -13.15
CA ALA A 817 24.84 28.90 -12.65
C ALA A 817 25.85 28.73 -13.80
N GLY A 818 26.95 29.47 -13.72
CA GLY A 818 28.12 29.28 -14.58
C GLY A 818 28.94 28.03 -14.21
N THR A 819 29.98 27.76 -15.00
CA THR A 819 30.92 26.64 -14.79
C THR A 819 31.72 26.72 -13.48
N ALA A 820 31.83 27.92 -12.91
CA ALA A 820 32.25 28.20 -11.54
C ALA A 820 31.33 29.26 -10.90
N GLY A 821 31.23 29.28 -9.58
CA GLY A 821 30.36 30.20 -8.84
C GLY A 821 30.13 29.80 -7.38
N TRP A 822 29.35 30.60 -6.66
CA TRP A 822 28.95 30.36 -5.27
C TRP A 822 27.65 31.09 -4.90
N PHE A 823 26.99 30.62 -3.85
CA PHE A 823 25.96 31.37 -3.10
C PHE A 823 26.14 31.22 -1.58
N GLN A 824 25.56 32.14 -0.82
CA GLN A 824 25.52 32.17 0.64
C GLN A 824 24.20 32.78 1.12
N VAL A 825 23.63 32.21 2.20
CA VAL A 825 22.45 32.74 2.90
C VAL A 825 22.86 33.33 4.24
N LEU A 826 22.34 34.52 4.53
CA LEU A 826 22.40 35.18 5.83
C LEU A 826 20.98 35.31 6.40
N ALA A 827 20.84 35.29 7.72
CA ALA A 827 19.56 35.42 8.43
C ALA A 827 19.71 36.14 9.79
N ALA A 828 18.64 36.77 10.24
CA ALA A 828 18.46 37.24 11.62
C ALA A 828 16.96 37.53 11.91
N PRO A 829 16.53 37.62 13.18
CA PRO A 829 15.29 38.31 13.53
C PRO A 829 15.32 39.77 13.05
N VAL A 830 14.16 40.35 12.75
CA VAL A 830 14.05 41.75 12.33
C VAL A 830 14.53 42.67 13.48
N GLY A 831 15.45 43.58 13.15
CA GLY A 831 16.08 44.48 14.13
C GLY A 831 17.41 43.98 14.72
N GLN A 832 17.84 42.77 14.41
CA GLN A 832 19.18 42.24 14.75
C GLN A 832 20.14 42.33 13.55
N PRO A 833 21.47 42.29 13.76
CA PRO A 833 22.43 42.21 12.65
C PRO A 833 22.33 40.87 11.92
N LEU A 834 22.36 40.89 10.59
CA LEU A 834 22.40 39.69 9.75
C LEU A 834 23.70 38.91 9.99
N ALA A 835 23.57 37.62 10.30
CA ALA A 835 24.68 36.68 10.38
C ALA A 835 24.57 35.64 9.25
N PRO A 836 25.66 34.97 8.86
CA PRO A 836 25.58 33.71 8.12
C PRO A 836 24.57 32.76 8.76
N LEU A 837 23.66 32.19 7.96
CA LEU A 837 22.76 31.14 8.46
C LEU A 837 23.63 29.91 8.76
N PRO A 838 23.70 29.38 9.98
CA PRO A 838 24.60 28.27 10.29
C PRO A 838 24.29 27.03 9.44
N ALA A 839 25.33 26.27 9.13
CA ALA A 839 25.19 25.02 8.39
C ALA A 839 24.54 23.93 9.23
N ASP A 840 24.92 23.86 10.50
CA ASP A 840 24.56 22.80 11.44
C ASP A 840 23.11 22.94 11.95
N ASP A 841 22.54 24.14 11.82
CA ASP A 841 21.11 24.41 11.96
C ASP A 841 20.26 23.78 10.82
N VAL A 842 20.87 23.28 9.72
CA VAL A 842 20.15 22.80 8.53
C VAL A 842 20.47 21.33 8.24
N ARG A 843 19.45 20.47 8.36
CA ARG A 843 19.53 19.05 7.96
C ARG A 843 18.98 18.81 6.56
N PRO A 844 19.56 17.88 5.78
CA PRO A 844 19.09 17.53 4.44
C PRO A 844 17.81 16.69 4.46
N GLY A 845 17.56 15.93 5.53
CA GLY A 845 16.38 15.10 5.70
C GLY A 845 16.34 13.88 4.78
N PHE A 846 17.48 13.19 4.61
CA PHE A 846 17.53 11.93 3.86
C PHE A 846 16.90 10.75 4.63
N GLY A 847 16.66 10.88 5.93
CA GLY A 847 16.06 9.83 6.77
C GLY A 847 16.96 8.62 6.95
N LEU A 848 18.28 8.77 6.80
CA LEU A 848 19.21 7.64 6.81
C LEU A 848 19.59 7.29 8.25
N THR A 849 19.24 6.08 8.69
CA THR A 849 19.69 5.53 9.97
C THR A 849 21.21 5.41 9.99
N SER A 850 21.88 6.27 10.76
CA SER A 850 23.34 6.28 10.90
C SER A 850 23.81 5.55 12.16
N VAL A 851 23.03 5.59 13.24
CA VAL A 851 23.26 4.81 14.46
C VAL A 851 21.92 4.27 14.97
N ALA A 852 21.88 3.00 15.32
CA ALA A 852 20.79 2.38 16.07
C ALA A 852 21.38 1.73 17.33
N THR A 853 20.92 2.16 18.50
CA THR A 853 21.23 1.50 19.78
C THR A 853 20.02 0.74 20.30
N SER A 854 20.25 -0.33 21.04
CA SER A 854 19.23 -1.05 21.82
C SER A 854 19.82 -1.53 23.14
N ASN A 855 19.21 -1.24 24.29
CA ASN A 855 19.48 -2.04 25.48
C ASN A 855 18.56 -3.27 25.46
N ASP A 856 19.17 -4.45 25.35
CA ASP A 856 18.48 -5.72 25.62
C ASP A 856 18.34 -5.89 27.14
N ASP A 857 17.23 -6.46 27.62
CA ASP A 857 16.89 -6.47 29.04
C ASP A 857 17.74 -7.49 29.82
N ILE A 858 18.91 -7.06 30.29
CA ILE A 858 19.68 -7.74 31.35
C ILE A 858 19.40 -7.04 32.69
N PRO A 859 18.59 -7.63 33.59
CA PRO A 859 18.45 -7.14 34.96
C PRO A 859 19.82 -7.04 35.65
N ASP A 860 20.06 -5.91 36.30
CA ASP A 860 21.31 -5.57 37.01
C ASP A 860 22.61 -5.54 36.16
N GLY A 861 22.49 -5.56 34.82
CA GLY A 861 23.61 -5.32 33.90
C GLY A 861 23.97 -3.84 33.77
N PRO A 862 25.25 -3.49 33.49
CA PRO A 862 25.59 -2.12 33.08
C PRO A 862 24.94 -1.81 31.73
N ALA A 863 24.41 -0.59 31.56
CA ALA A 863 23.65 -0.15 30.38
C ALA A 863 24.53 0.09 29.12
N ALA A 864 25.42 -0.85 28.80
CA ALA A 864 26.18 -0.89 27.56
C ALA A 864 25.26 -1.35 26.41
N GLY A 865 24.47 -0.42 25.88
CA GLY A 865 23.57 -0.67 24.76
C GLY A 865 24.27 -1.29 23.56
N SER A 866 23.61 -2.29 22.97
CA SER A 866 23.99 -2.92 21.72
C SER A 866 23.89 -1.89 20.59
N GLU A 867 25.02 -1.48 20.01
CA GLU A 867 25.10 -0.41 19.02
C GLU A 867 25.44 -0.94 17.63
N THR A 868 24.59 -0.63 16.65
CA THR A 868 24.84 -0.81 15.22
C THR A 868 25.02 0.56 14.56
N ARG A 869 26.04 0.73 13.73
CA ARG A 869 26.34 1.99 13.01
C ARG A 869 26.39 1.76 11.51
N TYR A 870 25.95 2.74 10.72
CA TYR A 870 25.95 2.69 9.26
C TYR A 870 26.78 3.85 8.71
N ALA A 871 27.49 3.63 7.60
CA ALA A 871 28.21 4.68 6.89
C ALA A 871 27.79 4.74 5.42
N TYR A 872 27.67 5.94 4.87
CA TYR A 872 27.20 6.22 3.51
C TYR A 872 28.24 7.04 2.75
N ALA A 873 28.80 6.50 1.66
CA ALA A 873 29.79 7.24 0.85
C ALA A 873 29.19 8.45 0.10
N ASN A 874 27.89 8.43 -0.19
CA ASN A 874 27.13 9.57 -0.69
C ASN A 874 25.69 9.49 -0.15
N PRO A 875 25.34 10.23 0.93
CA PRO A 875 23.98 10.23 1.49
C PRO A 875 22.85 10.44 0.47
N ALA A 876 23.09 11.21 -0.60
CA ALA A 876 22.09 11.43 -1.64
C ALA A 876 21.77 10.21 -2.55
N ASN A 877 22.40 9.05 -2.32
CA ASN A 877 21.94 7.78 -2.88
C ASN A 877 21.35 6.82 -1.82
N GLY A 878 21.44 7.12 -0.52
CA GLY A 878 20.94 6.27 0.57
C GLY A 878 21.50 4.85 0.61
N VAL A 879 22.66 4.59 -0.01
CA VAL A 879 23.29 3.26 -0.06
C VAL A 879 24.41 3.17 0.99
N ALA A 880 24.26 2.27 1.95
CA ALA A 880 25.27 2.02 2.98
C ALA A 880 26.50 1.32 2.38
N THR A 881 27.69 1.79 2.77
CA THR A 881 29.00 1.25 2.36
C THR A 881 29.75 0.54 3.48
N SER A 882 29.29 0.67 4.73
CA SER A 882 29.64 -0.24 5.81
C SER A 882 28.58 -0.26 6.90
N VAL A 883 28.55 -1.38 7.63
CA VAL A 883 27.78 -1.58 8.87
C VAL A 883 28.77 -2.00 9.95
N VAL A 884 28.80 -1.31 11.08
CA VAL A 884 29.53 -1.71 12.29
C VAL A 884 28.52 -2.33 13.24
N GLU A 885 28.68 -3.62 13.53
CA GLU A 885 27.84 -4.37 14.45
C GLU A 885 28.32 -4.22 15.91
N PRO A 886 27.46 -4.55 16.89
CA PRO A 886 27.79 -4.53 18.32
C PRO A 886 29.12 -5.27 18.61
N GLY A 887 29.98 -4.64 19.41
CA GLY A 887 31.37 -5.10 19.61
C GLY A 887 32.39 -4.56 18.59
N GLY A 888 31.98 -3.71 17.65
CA GLY A 888 32.86 -3.02 16.70
C GLY A 888 33.18 -3.80 15.42
N LEU A 889 32.51 -4.92 15.21
CA LEU A 889 32.71 -5.80 14.05
C LEU A 889 32.21 -5.11 12.78
N THR A 890 33.12 -4.78 11.85
CA THR A 890 32.77 -3.97 10.66
C THR A 890 32.60 -4.82 9.41
N THR A 891 31.39 -4.85 8.86
CA THR A 891 31.07 -5.35 7.52
C THR A 891 31.18 -4.20 6.52
N ALA A 892 31.97 -4.37 5.45
CA ALA A 892 32.08 -3.39 4.37
C ALA A 892 31.27 -3.84 3.14
N ILE A 893 30.72 -2.88 2.38
CA ILE A 893 29.81 -3.15 1.26
C ILE A 893 30.20 -2.29 0.05
N ALA A 894 30.56 -2.92 -1.06
CA ALA A 894 30.88 -2.23 -2.31
C ALA A 894 29.70 -2.29 -3.29
N HIS A 895 29.54 -1.24 -4.09
CA HIS A 895 28.46 -1.07 -5.05
C HIS A 895 28.99 -0.60 -6.41
N GLU A 896 28.19 -0.77 -7.46
CA GLU A 896 28.47 -0.23 -8.78
C GLU A 896 28.63 1.30 -8.74
N ALA A 897 29.54 1.83 -9.55
CA ALA A 897 29.75 3.27 -9.67
C ALA A 897 28.48 3.94 -10.23
N SER A 898 27.86 4.84 -9.46
CA SER A 898 26.64 5.54 -9.84
C SER A 898 26.88 6.59 -10.94
N SER A 899 27.08 6.13 -12.18
CA SER A 899 27.24 6.95 -13.37
C SER A 899 25.95 6.95 -14.20
N ALA A 900 25.32 8.12 -14.34
CA ALA A 900 24.05 8.24 -15.03
C ALA A 900 24.15 7.85 -16.51
N GLY A 901 23.45 6.78 -16.90
CA GLY A 901 23.35 6.30 -18.28
C GLY A 901 24.43 5.31 -18.75
N GLY A 902 25.21 4.71 -17.84
CA GLY A 902 26.32 3.80 -18.18
C GLY A 902 26.08 2.29 -17.97
N GLY A 903 24.84 1.84 -17.77
CA GLY A 903 24.53 0.43 -17.42
C GLY A 903 24.99 0.01 -16.01
N SER A 904 25.25 0.99 -15.14
CA SER A 904 25.56 0.82 -13.72
C SER A 904 24.40 1.36 -12.89
N TRP A 905 23.80 0.53 -12.05
CA TRP A 905 22.51 0.79 -11.40
C TRP A 905 22.64 0.98 -9.88
N GLY A 906 23.88 1.09 -9.38
CA GLY A 906 24.18 1.18 -7.95
C GLY A 906 23.98 -0.14 -7.21
N ARG A 907 23.98 -1.28 -7.93
CA ARG A 907 23.77 -2.61 -7.35
C ARG A 907 24.96 -3.05 -6.48
N GLN A 908 24.73 -3.95 -5.53
CA GLN A 908 25.76 -4.42 -4.60
C GLN A 908 26.76 -5.38 -5.28
N LEU A 909 28.04 -5.02 -5.34
CA LEU A 909 29.10 -5.83 -5.93
C LEU A 909 29.77 -6.77 -4.92
N THR A 910 29.99 -6.33 -3.67
CA THR A 910 30.56 -7.20 -2.62
C THR A 910 30.02 -6.89 -1.23
N THR A 911 30.07 -7.91 -0.37
CA THR A 911 29.96 -7.80 1.08
C THR A 911 31.19 -8.44 1.70
N THR A 912 32.01 -7.67 2.42
CA THR A 912 33.19 -8.15 3.13
C THR A 912 32.87 -8.19 4.61
N THR A 913 32.86 -9.39 5.20
CA THR A 913 32.57 -9.59 6.63
C THR A 913 33.72 -9.07 7.51
N PRO A 914 33.51 -8.91 8.83
CA PRO A 914 34.53 -8.45 9.77
C PRO A 914 35.80 -9.32 9.80
N GLY A 915 35.69 -10.59 9.42
CA GLY A 915 36.82 -11.52 9.25
C GLY A 915 37.54 -11.43 7.90
N GLY A 916 37.31 -10.37 7.11
CA GLY A 916 37.90 -10.19 5.79
C GLY A 916 37.40 -11.15 4.71
N LYS A 917 36.36 -11.94 5.00
CA LYS A 917 35.78 -12.91 4.07
C LYS A 917 34.80 -12.20 3.13
N VAL A 918 35.04 -12.31 1.82
CA VAL A 918 34.29 -11.59 0.78
C VAL A 918 33.25 -12.50 0.14
N LEU A 919 31.99 -12.07 0.14
CA LEU A 919 30.97 -12.51 -0.80
C LEU A 919 30.95 -11.49 -1.95
N SER A 920 30.91 -11.95 -3.20
CA SER A 920 30.80 -11.08 -4.37
C SER A 920 29.59 -11.44 -5.22
N THR A 921 29.08 -10.45 -5.96
CA THR A 921 27.91 -10.58 -6.83
C THR A 921 28.24 -9.95 -8.18
N SER A 922 27.92 -10.68 -9.25
CA SER A 922 27.92 -10.16 -10.62
C SER A 922 26.51 -10.20 -11.19
N TYR A 923 26.27 -9.30 -12.14
CA TYR A 923 24.98 -9.09 -12.78
C TYR A 923 25.03 -9.52 -14.24
N TRP A 924 23.88 -9.83 -14.83
CA TRP A 924 23.78 -9.94 -16.29
C TRP A 924 23.93 -8.55 -16.90
N ALA A 925 24.22 -8.48 -18.21
CA ALA A 925 24.06 -7.24 -18.94
C ALA A 925 22.57 -6.85 -19.00
N ASP A 926 22.31 -5.58 -19.27
CA ASP A 926 20.98 -4.98 -19.12
C ASP A 926 19.92 -5.55 -20.08
N ASP A 927 20.33 -6.09 -21.23
CA ASP A 927 19.46 -6.78 -22.17
C ASP A 927 20.29 -7.75 -23.03
N VAL A 928 20.34 -9.03 -22.67
CA VAL A 928 21.24 -10.03 -23.28
C VAL A 928 20.61 -11.41 -23.40
N ASP A 929 20.93 -12.10 -24.50
CA ASP A 929 20.56 -13.49 -24.73
C ASP A 929 21.55 -14.42 -24.01
N ALA A 930 21.06 -15.18 -23.04
CA ALA A 930 21.81 -16.23 -22.37
C ALA A 930 21.26 -17.61 -22.76
N ALA A 931 22.12 -18.51 -23.23
CA ALA A 931 21.77 -19.92 -23.28
C ALA A 931 21.63 -20.45 -21.84
N LEU A 932 20.56 -21.19 -21.56
CA LEU A 932 20.48 -22.07 -20.40
C LEU A 932 21.51 -23.21 -20.55
N PRO A 933 21.92 -23.88 -19.45
CA PRO A 933 22.71 -25.11 -19.53
C PRO A 933 22.04 -26.16 -20.43
N ASP A 934 22.83 -27.01 -21.09
CA ASP A 934 22.32 -28.00 -22.06
C ASP A 934 21.33 -28.99 -21.42
N VAL A 935 21.55 -29.38 -20.15
CA VAL A 935 20.59 -30.18 -19.34
C VAL A 935 19.25 -29.48 -19.09
N CYS A 936 19.21 -28.15 -19.16
CA CYS A 936 17.98 -27.35 -19.11
C CYS A 936 17.40 -27.11 -20.53
N GLY A 937 17.81 -27.92 -21.51
CA GLY A 937 17.35 -27.89 -22.89
C GLY A 937 18.09 -26.91 -23.81
N GLY A 938 19.16 -26.25 -23.35
CA GLY A 938 19.96 -25.32 -24.15
C GLY A 938 19.22 -24.08 -24.67
N ALA A 939 17.95 -23.88 -24.26
CA ALA A 939 17.10 -22.81 -24.77
C ALA A 939 17.62 -21.42 -24.36
N THR A 940 17.44 -20.44 -25.22
CA THR A 940 17.82 -19.04 -24.93
C THR A 940 16.79 -18.37 -24.03
N VAL A 941 17.26 -17.68 -22.99
CA VAL A 941 16.46 -16.74 -22.18
C VAL A 941 17.00 -15.32 -22.32
N ARG A 942 16.10 -14.34 -22.20
CA ARG A 942 16.48 -12.92 -22.22
C ARG A 942 16.74 -12.44 -20.79
N GLU A 943 18.01 -12.34 -20.44
CA GLU A 943 18.47 -11.76 -19.18
C GLU A 943 18.51 -10.24 -19.25
N SER A 944 18.37 -9.59 -18.11
CA SER A 944 18.28 -8.13 -17.99
C SER A 944 18.68 -7.61 -16.62
N GLY A 945 19.98 -7.56 -16.39
CA GLY A 945 20.56 -6.90 -15.22
C GLY A 945 20.20 -7.49 -13.86
N GLN A 946 19.51 -8.63 -13.78
CA GLN A 946 19.33 -9.35 -12.52
C GLN A 946 20.68 -9.94 -12.06
N VAL A 947 20.72 -10.42 -10.81
CA VAL A 947 21.87 -11.16 -10.27
C VAL A 947 22.17 -12.37 -11.16
N ARG A 948 23.36 -12.38 -11.77
CA ARG A 948 23.88 -13.46 -12.59
C ARG A 948 24.54 -14.53 -11.75
N GLN A 949 25.49 -14.15 -10.89
CA GLN A 949 26.29 -15.09 -10.12
C GLN A 949 26.70 -14.48 -8.78
N ILE A 950 26.42 -15.20 -7.70
CA ILE A 950 26.93 -14.93 -6.35
C ILE A 950 28.12 -15.86 -6.11
N THR A 951 29.24 -15.34 -5.61
CA THR A 951 30.40 -16.14 -5.16
C THR A 951 30.54 -15.98 -3.65
N ARG A 952 30.47 -17.10 -2.93
CA ARG A 952 30.60 -17.17 -1.47
C ARG A 952 32.06 -17.08 -1.03
N PRO A 953 32.36 -16.75 0.24
CA PRO A 953 33.74 -16.68 0.74
C PRO A 953 34.50 -18.02 0.84
N SER A 954 33.84 -19.13 0.47
CA SER A 954 34.41 -20.46 0.23
C SER A 954 35.01 -20.62 -1.17
N GLY A 955 34.74 -19.70 -2.10
CA GLY A 955 35.01 -19.85 -3.54
C GLY A 955 33.85 -20.48 -4.32
N GLU A 956 32.88 -21.07 -3.62
CA GLU A 956 31.67 -21.66 -4.20
C GLU A 956 30.80 -20.58 -4.87
N THR A 957 30.24 -20.90 -6.03
CA THR A 957 29.44 -20.01 -6.86
C THR A 957 28.00 -20.50 -6.98
N LEU A 958 27.06 -19.57 -7.13
CA LEU A 958 25.67 -19.84 -7.53
C LEU A 958 25.35 -18.91 -8.71
N THR A 959 25.33 -19.47 -9.91
CA THR A 959 24.88 -18.78 -11.13
C THR A 959 23.37 -18.99 -11.28
N THR A 960 22.63 -17.99 -11.78
CA THR A 960 21.17 -18.03 -11.93
C THR A 960 20.74 -17.39 -13.24
N TRP A 961 19.86 -18.09 -13.94
CA TRP A 961 19.24 -17.66 -15.19
C TRP A 961 17.75 -17.41 -14.96
N ARG A 962 17.19 -16.40 -15.64
CA ARG A 962 15.80 -15.95 -15.51
C ARG A 962 15.17 -15.67 -16.87
N ASP A 963 13.86 -15.84 -16.96
CA ASP A 963 13.11 -15.38 -18.13
C ASP A 963 12.79 -13.87 -18.07
N ILE A 964 12.06 -13.41 -19.09
CA ILE A 964 11.70 -11.99 -19.27
C ILE A 964 10.77 -11.46 -18.16
N THR A 965 10.06 -12.35 -17.45
CA THR A 965 9.22 -12.06 -16.26
C THR A 965 9.98 -12.24 -14.94
N GLY A 966 11.21 -12.75 -14.98
CA GLY A 966 12.09 -12.89 -13.81
C GLY A 966 12.01 -14.23 -13.10
N ARG A 967 11.16 -15.15 -13.55
CA ARG A 967 11.09 -16.54 -13.05
C ARG A 967 12.43 -17.23 -13.29
N VAL A 968 12.90 -18.02 -12.32
CA VAL A 968 14.20 -18.71 -12.41
C VAL A 968 14.08 -19.89 -13.37
N ARG A 969 14.87 -19.90 -14.44
CA ARG A 969 14.84 -20.97 -15.45
C ARG A 969 15.95 -22.01 -15.28
N ALA A 970 17.11 -21.58 -14.77
CA ALA A 970 18.16 -22.47 -14.31
C ALA A 970 18.95 -21.85 -13.15
N GLN A 971 19.57 -22.70 -12.33
CA GLN A 971 20.63 -22.33 -11.40
C GLN A 971 21.77 -23.35 -11.51
N VAL A 972 23.01 -22.89 -11.37
CA VAL A 972 24.20 -23.77 -11.33
C VAL A 972 25.01 -23.40 -10.10
N THR A 973 25.12 -24.35 -9.17
CA THR A 973 26.08 -24.28 -8.07
C THR A 973 27.41 -24.81 -8.58
N GLY A 974 28.50 -24.06 -8.41
CA GLY A 974 29.83 -24.40 -8.92
C GLY A 974 30.91 -24.29 -7.84
N GLY A 975 31.68 -25.36 -7.64
CA GLY A 975 32.75 -25.45 -6.65
C GLY A 975 33.27 -26.88 -6.45
N ASP A 976 34.34 -27.00 -5.65
CA ASP A 976 35.10 -28.25 -5.45
C ASP A 976 34.27 -29.36 -4.77
N GLY A 977 33.66 -30.23 -5.57
CA GLY A 977 33.11 -31.52 -5.14
C GLY A 977 31.60 -31.63 -4.95
N ALA A 978 30.82 -30.56 -5.15
CA ALA A 978 29.36 -30.57 -4.97
C ALA A 978 28.58 -29.69 -5.97
N SER A 979 29.12 -29.53 -7.19
CA SER A 979 28.47 -28.71 -8.22
C SER A 979 27.21 -29.41 -8.75
N GLN A 980 26.12 -28.65 -8.92
CA GLN A 980 24.80 -29.15 -9.34
C GLN A 980 24.08 -28.14 -10.22
N THR A 981 23.34 -28.63 -11.21
CA THR A 981 22.47 -27.82 -12.06
C THR A 981 21.01 -28.07 -11.72
N ILE A 982 20.24 -27.02 -11.44
CA ILE A 982 18.80 -27.07 -11.22
C ILE A 982 18.11 -26.37 -12.39
N CYS A 983 17.22 -27.07 -13.09
CA CYS A 983 16.41 -26.54 -14.19
C CYS A 983 14.96 -26.41 -13.73
N SER A 984 14.25 -25.34 -14.16
CA SER A 984 12.86 -25.09 -13.75
C SER A 984 11.94 -24.71 -14.92
N GLU A 985 10.75 -25.30 -14.90
CA GLU A 985 9.64 -25.05 -15.82
C GLU A 985 8.43 -24.50 -15.06
N TYR A 986 7.61 -23.72 -15.77
CA TYR A 986 6.38 -23.12 -15.26
C TYR A 986 5.22 -23.45 -16.18
N PHE A 987 4.00 -23.42 -15.62
CA PHE A 987 2.78 -23.26 -16.40
C PHE A 987 2.64 -21.79 -16.83
N ASP A 988 1.74 -21.52 -17.78
CA ASP A 988 1.50 -20.17 -18.29
C ASP A 988 1.03 -19.21 -17.17
N ASP A 989 0.33 -19.71 -16.14
CA ASP A 989 -0.08 -18.93 -14.94
C ASP A 989 1.10 -18.59 -13.99
N GLY A 990 2.32 -19.01 -14.32
CA GLY A 990 3.53 -18.77 -13.54
C GLY A 990 3.74 -19.74 -12.37
N SER A 991 2.84 -20.69 -12.12
CA SER A 991 3.06 -21.75 -11.13
C SER A 991 4.12 -22.77 -11.59
N THR A 992 4.88 -23.35 -10.67
CA THR A 992 5.98 -24.28 -10.99
C THR A 992 5.43 -25.61 -11.51
N LYS A 993 5.77 -25.93 -12.77
CA LYS A 993 5.41 -27.17 -13.47
C LYS A 993 6.38 -28.31 -13.15
N SER A 994 7.67 -28.03 -13.24
CA SER A 994 8.70 -28.98 -12.86
C SER A 994 9.98 -28.30 -12.38
N THR A 995 10.75 -29.01 -11.57
CA THR A 995 12.13 -28.66 -11.20
C THR A 995 12.96 -29.93 -11.22
N SER A 996 14.07 -29.93 -11.96
CA SER A 996 14.99 -31.09 -12.10
C SER A 996 16.40 -30.71 -11.66
N ALA A 997 17.01 -31.52 -10.80
CA ALA A 997 18.39 -31.38 -10.34
C ALA A 997 19.30 -32.42 -10.99
N PHE A 998 20.49 -31.99 -11.41
CA PHE A 998 21.48 -32.79 -12.13
C PHE A 998 22.88 -32.67 -11.49
N ASP A 999 23.69 -33.71 -11.66
CA ASP A 999 25.10 -33.72 -11.23
C ASP A 999 26.05 -33.07 -12.25
N THR A 1000 27.36 -33.12 -11.98
CA THR A 1000 28.43 -32.59 -12.87
C THR A 1000 28.66 -33.38 -14.15
N ALA A 1001 28.01 -34.52 -14.32
CA ALA A 1001 28.08 -35.37 -15.49
C ALA A 1001 26.69 -35.50 -16.16
N ASP A 1002 25.84 -34.48 -15.94
CA ASP A 1002 24.51 -34.30 -16.53
C ASP A 1002 23.50 -35.42 -16.21
N ASN A 1003 23.78 -36.25 -15.19
CA ASN A 1003 22.85 -37.28 -14.74
C ASN A 1003 21.75 -36.67 -13.87
N LEU A 1004 20.51 -37.12 -14.06
CA LEU A 1004 19.40 -36.75 -13.18
C LEU A 1004 19.65 -37.28 -11.76
N LEU A 1005 19.58 -36.38 -10.79
CA LEU A 1005 19.54 -36.68 -9.36
C LEU A 1005 18.08 -36.79 -8.90
N GLU A 1006 17.28 -35.76 -9.16
CA GLU A 1006 15.89 -35.65 -8.69
C GLU A 1006 15.06 -34.81 -9.67
N ARG A 1007 13.80 -35.17 -9.90
CA ARG A 1007 12.80 -34.34 -10.57
C ARG A 1007 11.53 -34.26 -9.74
N VAL A 1008 11.15 -33.05 -9.38
CA VAL A 1008 9.86 -32.71 -8.80
C VAL A 1008 8.94 -32.22 -9.92
N THR A 1009 7.77 -32.83 -10.10
CA THR A 1009 6.75 -32.44 -11.08
C THR A 1009 5.43 -32.17 -10.39
N THR A 1010 4.77 -31.06 -10.72
CA THR A 1010 3.47 -30.68 -10.17
C THR A 1010 2.36 -30.91 -11.20
N ASP A 1011 1.31 -31.62 -10.80
CA ASP A 1011 0.01 -31.59 -11.48
C ASP A 1011 -0.95 -30.70 -10.67
N PRO A 1012 -1.35 -29.51 -11.17
CA PRO A 1012 -2.24 -28.60 -10.47
C PRO A 1012 -3.74 -28.97 -10.62
N ALA A 1013 -4.09 -29.98 -11.41
CA ALA A 1013 -5.47 -30.41 -11.63
C ALA A 1013 -5.55 -31.90 -12.01
N VAL A 1014 -5.40 -32.78 -11.01
CA VAL A 1014 -5.30 -34.24 -11.22
C VAL A 1014 -6.56 -34.80 -11.87
N GLY A 1015 -6.39 -35.45 -13.02
CA GLY A 1015 -7.51 -35.93 -13.84
C GLY A 1015 -8.39 -34.81 -14.43
N GLY A 1016 -7.93 -33.56 -14.36
CA GLY A 1016 -8.64 -32.35 -14.71
C GLY A 1016 -9.28 -31.60 -13.53
N ASP A 1017 -9.32 -32.18 -12.32
CA ASP A 1017 -9.98 -31.56 -11.16
C ASP A 1017 -9.09 -30.52 -10.48
N PRO A 1018 -9.40 -29.21 -10.55
CA PRO A 1018 -8.59 -28.15 -9.97
C PRO A 1018 -8.67 -28.08 -8.44
N LEU A 1019 -9.49 -28.94 -7.79
CA LEU A 1019 -9.48 -29.15 -6.36
C LEU A 1019 -8.45 -30.20 -5.92
N VAL A 1020 -7.94 -31.03 -6.83
CA VAL A 1020 -6.96 -32.08 -6.53
C VAL A 1020 -5.64 -31.75 -7.22
N SER A 1021 -4.58 -31.62 -6.42
CA SER A 1021 -3.21 -31.44 -6.91
C SER A 1021 -2.34 -32.65 -6.56
N SER A 1022 -1.26 -32.87 -7.31
CA SER A 1022 -0.23 -33.83 -6.93
C SER A 1022 1.18 -33.31 -7.17
N VAL A 1023 2.12 -33.79 -6.37
CA VAL A 1023 3.55 -33.56 -6.52
C VAL A 1023 4.23 -34.91 -6.60
N THR A 1024 4.89 -35.18 -7.71
CA THR A 1024 5.64 -36.42 -7.97
C THR A 1024 7.14 -36.15 -7.93
N VAL A 1025 7.86 -36.90 -7.11
CA VAL A 1025 9.32 -36.89 -7.01
C VAL A 1025 9.87 -38.15 -7.66
N GLU A 1026 10.68 -37.97 -8.70
CA GLU A 1026 11.39 -39.01 -9.45
C GLU A 1026 12.89 -38.90 -9.11
N HIS A 1027 13.43 -39.88 -8.40
CA HIS A 1027 14.87 -39.98 -8.12
C HIS A 1027 15.57 -40.66 -9.29
N GLY A 1028 16.55 -40.00 -9.89
CA GLY A 1028 17.28 -40.53 -11.04
C GLY A 1028 18.28 -41.64 -10.68
N PRO A 1029 19.02 -42.19 -11.67
CA PRO A 1029 20.00 -43.25 -11.44
C PRO A 1029 21.17 -42.83 -10.54
N ALA A 1030 21.47 -41.52 -10.50
CA ALA A 1030 22.57 -40.95 -9.71
C ALA A 1030 22.13 -40.45 -8.31
N ALA A 1031 20.86 -40.62 -7.94
CA ALA A 1031 20.36 -40.18 -6.64
C ALA A 1031 21.08 -40.90 -5.47
N PRO A 1032 21.54 -40.20 -4.42
CA PRO A 1032 22.22 -40.84 -3.28
C PRO A 1032 21.26 -41.63 -2.37
N VAL A 1033 19.95 -41.47 -2.54
CA VAL A 1033 18.90 -42.18 -1.80
C VAL A 1033 17.87 -42.70 -2.81
N SER A 1034 17.47 -43.96 -2.66
CA SER A 1034 16.46 -44.64 -3.49
C SER A 1034 16.57 -44.39 -5.02
N PRO A 1035 17.69 -44.78 -5.68
CA PRO A 1035 17.88 -44.54 -7.11
C PRO A 1035 16.78 -45.19 -7.97
N ASN A 1036 16.31 -44.49 -9.00
CA ASN A 1036 15.21 -44.90 -9.89
C ASN A 1036 13.87 -45.14 -9.16
N SER A 1037 13.65 -44.52 -8.00
CA SER A 1037 12.35 -44.55 -7.31
C SER A 1037 11.48 -43.37 -7.72
N GLN A 1038 10.16 -43.59 -7.74
CA GLN A 1038 9.18 -42.54 -7.93
C GLN A 1038 8.18 -42.59 -6.77
N VAL A 1039 7.91 -41.45 -6.16
CA VAL A 1039 6.90 -41.28 -5.10
C VAL A 1039 6.04 -40.07 -5.43
N SER A 1040 4.76 -40.12 -5.05
CA SER A 1040 3.81 -39.03 -5.31
C SER A 1040 3.03 -38.73 -4.03
N ALA A 1041 2.86 -37.44 -3.75
CA ALA A 1041 1.92 -36.94 -2.76
C ALA A 1041 0.73 -36.29 -3.47
N THR A 1042 -0.47 -36.38 -2.90
CA THR A 1042 -1.67 -35.69 -3.39
C THR A 1042 -2.20 -34.72 -2.34
N THR A 1043 -2.90 -33.69 -2.76
CA THR A 1043 -3.53 -32.70 -1.87
C THR A 1043 -4.83 -32.20 -2.50
N THR A 1044 -5.93 -32.46 -1.80
CA THR A 1044 -7.29 -32.07 -2.15
C THR A 1044 -7.73 -30.90 -1.29
N VAL A 1045 -8.21 -29.84 -1.92
CA VAL A 1045 -8.75 -28.64 -1.26
C VAL A 1045 -10.27 -28.52 -1.44
N ASP A 1046 -10.90 -27.80 -0.52
CA ASP A 1046 -12.29 -27.36 -0.67
C ASP A 1046 -12.40 -26.06 -1.50
N LEU A 1047 -13.62 -25.53 -1.71
CA LEU A 1047 -13.85 -24.34 -2.52
C LEU A 1047 -13.35 -23.03 -1.85
N GLN A 1048 -13.01 -23.06 -0.56
CA GLN A 1048 -12.27 -22.00 0.13
C GLN A 1048 -10.73 -22.16 -0.01
N GLY A 1049 -10.25 -23.22 -0.66
CA GLY A 1049 -8.83 -23.53 -0.82
C GLY A 1049 -8.18 -24.17 0.41
N ARG A 1050 -8.97 -24.69 1.36
CA ARG A 1050 -8.48 -25.32 2.58
C ARG A 1050 -8.22 -26.81 2.33
N VAL A 1051 -7.08 -27.33 2.78
CA VAL A 1051 -6.71 -28.74 2.56
C VAL A 1051 -7.60 -29.67 3.39
N VAL A 1052 -8.48 -30.41 2.72
CA VAL A 1052 -9.40 -31.37 3.35
C VAL A 1052 -8.88 -32.81 3.32
N GLU A 1053 -8.01 -33.14 2.36
CA GLU A 1053 -7.30 -34.42 2.32
C GLU A 1053 -5.90 -34.24 1.73
N SER A 1054 -4.92 -34.96 2.26
CA SER A 1054 -3.61 -35.12 1.62
C SER A 1054 -3.08 -36.55 1.80
N THR A 1055 -2.57 -37.13 0.72
CA THR A 1055 -1.82 -38.39 0.78
C THR A 1055 -0.33 -38.07 0.73
N ASP A 1056 0.45 -38.54 1.70
CA ASP A 1056 1.90 -38.33 1.70
C ASP A 1056 2.65 -39.29 0.76
N ALA A 1057 3.94 -39.05 0.57
CA ALA A 1057 4.80 -39.87 -0.29
C ALA A 1057 5.02 -41.32 0.22
N ALA A 1058 4.56 -41.67 1.42
CA ALA A 1058 4.55 -43.03 1.95
C ALA A 1058 3.17 -43.71 1.83
N GLY A 1059 2.15 -42.99 1.32
CA GLY A 1059 0.78 -43.47 1.17
C GLY A 1059 -0.08 -43.34 2.43
N ALA A 1060 0.31 -42.53 3.41
CA ALA A 1060 -0.54 -42.21 4.56
C ALA A 1060 -1.51 -41.08 4.20
N VAL A 1061 -2.79 -41.27 4.48
CA VAL A 1061 -3.86 -40.32 4.12
C VAL A 1061 -4.26 -39.49 5.35
N THR A 1062 -4.02 -38.20 5.32
CA THR A 1062 -4.46 -37.24 6.34
C THR A 1062 -5.72 -36.54 5.85
N THR A 1063 -6.86 -36.81 6.49
CA THR A 1063 -8.11 -36.06 6.27
C THR A 1063 -8.27 -34.99 7.36
N THR A 1064 -8.73 -33.80 6.98
CA THR A 1064 -8.90 -32.65 7.88
C THR A 1064 -10.30 -32.07 7.70
N THR A 1065 -11.04 -31.94 8.80
CA THR A 1065 -12.34 -31.25 8.81
C THR A 1065 -12.20 -29.88 9.46
N PHE A 1066 -12.97 -28.91 8.97
CA PHE A 1066 -13.00 -27.56 9.48
C PHE A 1066 -14.42 -27.20 9.91
N ASP A 1067 -14.54 -26.26 10.83
CA ASP A 1067 -15.80 -25.55 11.05
C ASP A 1067 -16.02 -24.44 10.02
N VAL A 1068 -17.18 -23.77 10.13
CA VAL A 1068 -17.56 -22.63 9.27
C VAL A 1068 -16.55 -21.48 9.38
N LEU A 1069 -15.86 -21.32 10.52
CA LEU A 1069 -14.80 -20.33 10.73
C LEU A 1069 -13.41 -20.77 10.20
N GLY A 1070 -13.31 -21.93 9.55
CA GLY A 1070 -12.04 -22.43 9.00
C GLY A 1070 -11.06 -22.96 10.06
N ARG A 1071 -11.52 -23.26 11.28
CA ARG A 1071 -10.69 -23.86 12.34
C ARG A 1071 -10.78 -25.38 12.25
N VAL A 1072 -9.67 -26.09 12.46
CA VAL A 1072 -9.62 -27.56 12.33
C VAL A 1072 -10.41 -28.23 13.46
N LEU A 1073 -11.51 -28.91 13.14
CA LEU A 1073 -12.27 -29.69 14.12
C LEU A 1073 -11.64 -31.07 14.36
N THR A 1074 -11.34 -31.78 13.27
CA THR A 1074 -10.72 -33.12 13.32
C THR A 1074 -9.60 -33.25 12.30
N GLN A 1075 -8.57 -34.01 12.65
CA GLN A 1075 -7.51 -34.45 11.76
C GLN A 1075 -7.30 -35.95 11.95
N THR A 1076 -7.57 -36.74 10.91
CA THR A 1076 -7.44 -38.20 10.94
C THR A 1076 -6.32 -38.63 10.01
N ILE A 1077 -5.23 -39.12 10.60
CA ILE A 1077 -4.10 -39.70 9.86
C ILE A 1077 -4.34 -41.21 9.75
N THR A 1078 -4.60 -41.69 8.54
CA THR A 1078 -4.78 -43.11 8.21
C THR A 1078 -3.46 -43.66 7.69
N PRO A 1079 -2.81 -44.61 8.39
CA PRO A 1079 -1.57 -45.22 7.94
C PRO A 1079 -1.69 -45.94 6.58
N PRO A 1080 -0.57 -46.16 5.85
CA PRO A 1080 -0.61 -46.80 4.53
C PRO A 1080 -1.25 -48.20 4.58
N ALA A 1081 -1.96 -48.56 3.52
CA ALA A 1081 -2.64 -49.86 3.43
C ALA A 1081 -1.64 -51.02 3.60
N GLY A 1082 -1.94 -51.94 4.51
CA GLY A 1082 -1.07 -53.07 4.84
C GLY A 1082 -0.01 -52.81 5.92
N SER A 1083 0.14 -51.57 6.41
CA SER A 1083 1.06 -51.23 7.52
C SER A 1083 0.68 -51.86 8.87
N GLY A 1084 -0.58 -52.27 9.04
CA GLY A 1084 -1.10 -52.85 10.29
C GLY A 1084 -1.36 -51.84 11.42
N ALA A 1085 -1.01 -50.57 11.24
CA ALA A 1085 -1.29 -49.50 12.20
C ALA A 1085 -2.75 -49.00 12.08
N SER A 1086 -3.34 -48.60 13.21
CA SER A 1086 -4.69 -48.03 13.26
C SER A 1086 -4.67 -46.52 12.96
N PRO A 1087 -5.77 -45.93 12.44
CA PRO A 1087 -5.88 -44.49 12.27
C PRO A 1087 -5.66 -43.71 13.56
N LEU A 1088 -4.99 -42.56 13.45
CA LEU A 1088 -4.79 -41.59 14.52
C LEU A 1088 -5.77 -40.43 14.32
N VAL A 1089 -6.82 -40.39 15.14
CA VAL A 1089 -7.86 -39.35 15.11
C VAL A 1089 -7.53 -38.31 16.17
N THR A 1090 -7.11 -37.12 15.75
CA THR A 1090 -6.97 -35.94 16.61
C THR A 1090 -8.19 -35.04 16.44
N THR A 1091 -8.73 -34.54 17.55
CA THR A 1091 -9.88 -33.64 17.58
C THR A 1091 -9.57 -32.44 18.48
N TYR A 1092 -10.05 -31.27 18.07
CA TYR A 1092 -9.77 -30.00 18.74
C TYR A 1092 -11.09 -29.35 19.17
N SER A 1093 -11.19 -28.95 20.44
CA SER A 1093 -12.30 -28.13 20.91
C SER A 1093 -11.85 -26.68 21.05
N TYR A 1094 -12.69 -25.73 20.62
CA TYR A 1094 -12.44 -24.30 20.74
C TYR A 1094 -13.45 -23.63 21.67
N ARG A 1095 -13.08 -22.49 22.27
CA ARG A 1095 -14.00 -21.70 23.09
C ARG A 1095 -14.98 -20.90 22.23
N PRO A 1096 -16.29 -20.85 22.58
CA PRO A 1096 -17.30 -20.18 21.76
C PRO A 1096 -17.13 -18.66 21.57
N LEU A 1097 -16.43 -17.96 22.48
CA LEU A 1097 -16.30 -16.49 22.48
C LEU A 1097 -14.99 -15.96 21.87
N ASP A 1098 -13.96 -16.79 21.70
CA ASP A 1098 -12.63 -16.29 21.29
C ASP A 1098 -11.83 -17.19 20.35
N ALA A 1099 -12.42 -18.31 19.93
CA ALA A 1099 -11.80 -19.29 19.04
C ALA A 1099 -10.43 -19.82 19.51
N ARG A 1100 -10.06 -19.68 20.79
CA ARG A 1100 -8.85 -20.30 21.36
C ARG A 1100 -9.06 -21.79 21.59
N LEU A 1101 -7.97 -22.55 21.44
CA LEU A 1101 -7.95 -23.99 21.66
C LEU A 1101 -8.20 -24.29 23.14
N ASP A 1102 -9.27 -25.00 23.46
CA ASP A 1102 -9.59 -25.38 24.83
C ASP A 1102 -9.04 -26.77 25.18
N SER A 1103 -9.14 -27.74 24.26
CA SER A 1103 -8.58 -29.07 24.45
C SER A 1103 -8.20 -29.78 23.15
N ILE A 1104 -7.23 -30.68 23.27
CA ILE A 1104 -6.86 -31.65 22.23
C ILE A 1104 -7.27 -33.03 22.74
N THR A 1105 -7.96 -33.80 21.91
CA THR A 1105 -8.40 -35.17 22.21
C THR A 1105 -7.94 -36.11 21.10
N VAL A 1106 -7.14 -37.11 21.45
CA VAL A 1106 -6.49 -38.07 20.55
C VAL A 1106 -7.07 -39.46 20.78
N ASN A 1107 -7.60 -40.09 19.73
CA ASN A 1107 -8.28 -41.40 19.78
C ASN A 1107 -9.35 -41.49 20.89
N GLY A 1108 -10.09 -40.39 21.10
CA GLY A 1108 -11.13 -40.26 22.13
C GLY A 1108 -10.62 -39.93 23.55
N VAL A 1109 -9.31 -39.95 23.80
CA VAL A 1109 -8.69 -39.59 25.09
C VAL A 1109 -8.27 -38.12 25.07
N ARG A 1110 -8.74 -37.31 26.04
CA ARG A 1110 -8.34 -35.89 26.16
C ARG A 1110 -6.85 -35.80 26.50
N ALA A 1111 -6.03 -35.50 25.50
CA ALA A 1111 -4.57 -35.47 25.58
C ALA A 1111 -4.04 -34.21 26.26
N ALA A 1112 -4.72 -33.07 26.12
CA ALA A 1112 -4.39 -31.83 26.82
C ALA A 1112 -5.63 -30.92 26.97
N SER A 1113 -5.64 -30.08 27.99
CA SER A 1113 -6.51 -28.90 28.10
C SER A 1113 -5.71 -27.64 28.40
N VAL A 1114 -6.17 -26.49 27.89
CA VAL A 1114 -5.44 -25.20 27.93
C VAL A 1114 -6.26 -24.14 28.67
N ALA A 1115 -5.71 -23.61 29.75
CA ALA A 1115 -6.24 -22.45 30.44
C ALA A 1115 -5.48 -21.19 30.03
N TYR A 1116 -6.21 -20.08 29.85
CA TYR A 1116 -5.67 -18.77 29.52
C TYR A 1116 -5.90 -17.79 30.67
N ASP A 1117 -5.00 -16.84 30.84
CA ASP A 1117 -5.18 -15.69 31.72
C ASP A 1117 -6.23 -14.71 31.14
N GLY A 1118 -7.06 -14.15 32.03
CA GLY A 1118 -8.17 -13.28 31.66
C GLY A 1118 -7.76 -11.86 31.25
N GLY A 1119 -6.68 -11.32 31.82
CA GLY A 1119 -6.24 -9.94 31.53
C GLY A 1119 -5.37 -9.82 30.27
N SER A 1120 -4.50 -10.81 30.03
CA SER A 1120 -3.51 -10.80 28.95
C SER A 1120 -3.83 -11.77 27.80
N GLY A 1121 -4.73 -12.73 28.00
CA GLY A 1121 -5.02 -13.80 27.04
C GLY A 1121 -3.90 -14.83 26.86
N ARG A 1122 -2.88 -14.83 27.72
CA ARG A 1122 -1.72 -15.73 27.62
C ARG A 1122 -2.06 -17.12 28.14
N VAL A 1123 -1.32 -18.15 27.74
CA VAL A 1123 -1.50 -19.49 28.33
C VAL A 1123 -1.09 -19.42 29.80
N ALA A 1124 -2.03 -19.64 30.71
CA ALA A 1124 -1.78 -19.68 32.14
C ALA A 1124 -1.47 -21.11 32.62
N ARG A 1125 -2.05 -22.13 31.96
CA ARG A 1125 -1.81 -23.55 32.27
C ARG A 1125 -2.06 -24.46 31.08
N VAL A 1126 -1.27 -25.52 30.95
CA VAL A 1126 -1.63 -26.74 30.20
C VAL A 1126 -1.76 -27.89 31.20
N THR A 1127 -2.78 -28.73 31.06
CA THR A 1127 -3.05 -29.88 31.93
C THR A 1127 -3.20 -31.15 31.10
N TYR A 1128 -2.57 -32.24 31.54
CA TYR A 1128 -2.43 -33.52 30.86
C TYR A 1128 -3.33 -34.61 31.52
N PRO A 1129 -3.50 -35.81 30.91
CA PRO A 1129 -4.51 -36.79 31.34
C PRO A 1129 -4.17 -37.47 32.67
N ASP A 1130 -2.89 -37.46 33.04
CA ASP A 1130 -2.29 -37.97 34.27
C ASP A 1130 -2.37 -36.97 35.45
N GLY A 1131 -3.01 -35.81 35.24
CA GLY A 1131 -3.09 -34.73 36.22
C GLY A 1131 -1.85 -33.83 36.28
N VAL A 1132 -0.78 -34.15 35.53
CA VAL A 1132 0.39 -33.27 35.41
C VAL A 1132 -0.04 -31.96 34.77
N SER A 1133 0.48 -30.84 35.28
CA SER A 1133 0.21 -29.53 34.68
C SER A 1133 1.43 -28.63 34.65
N ALA A 1134 1.61 -27.92 33.54
CA ALA A 1134 2.56 -26.83 33.39
C ALA A 1134 1.80 -25.50 33.55
N GLY A 1135 2.10 -24.77 34.62
CA GLY A 1135 1.67 -23.39 34.83
C GLY A 1135 2.73 -22.40 34.36
N TYR A 1136 2.30 -21.31 33.73
CA TYR A 1136 3.20 -20.30 33.16
C TYR A 1136 2.89 -18.93 33.77
N ALA A 1137 3.94 -18.19 34.14
CA ALA A 1137 3.83 -16.80 34.58
C ALA A 1137 4.90 -15.94 33.90
N TYR A 1138 4.59 -14.66 33.76
CA TYR A 1138 5.27 -13.75 32.83
C TYR A 1138 5.83 -12.51 33.54
N LEU A 1139 6.89 -11.94 32.98
CA LEU A 1139 7.52 -10.71 33.46
C LEU A 1139 6.75 -9.46 32.98
N PRO A 1140 6.98 -8.27 33.58
CA PRO A 1140 6.30 -7.03 33.21
C PRO A 1140 6.65 -6.48 31.82
N ASN A 1141 7.84 -6.80 31.28
CA ASN A 1141 8.13 -6.57 29.86
C ASN A 1141 7.33 -7.53 28.98
N GLY A 1142 7.10 -8.75 29.45
CA GLY A 1142 6.17 -9.74 28.91
C GLY A 1142 6.75 -11.14 28.79
N ALA A 1143 8.07 -11.30 28.92
CA ALA A 1143 8.77 -12.56 28.71
C ALA A 1143 8.33 -13.68 29.67
N LEU A 1144 8.60 -14.94 29.32
CA LEU A 1144 8.30 -16.10 30.17
C LEU A 1144 9.22 -16.10 31.41
N GLY A 1145 8.70 -15.63 32.54
CA GLY A 1145 9.45 -15.49 33.79
C GLY A 1145 9.60 -16.79 34.56
N THR A 1146 8.54 -17.59 34.66
CA THR A 1146 8.59 -18.91 35.31
C THR A 1146 7.70 -19.93 34.63
N VAL A 1147 8.20 -21.17 34.56
CA VAL A 1147 7.39 -22.38 34.30
C VAL A 1147 7.36 -23.19 35.59
N SER A 1148 6.16 -23.50 36.09
CA SER A 1148 5.95 -24.36 37.25
C SER A 1148 5.30 -25.66 36.80
N VAL A 1149 5.98 -26.79 36.96
CA VAL A 1149 5.38 -28.12 36.74
C VAL A 1149 4.82 -28.63 38.06
N ARG A 1150 3.56 -29.06 38.06
CA ARG A 1150 2.97 -29.87 39.13
C ARG A 1150 2.81 -31.29 38.63
N THR A 1151 3.50 -32.23 39.28
CA THR A 1151 3.21 -33.66 39.20
C THR A 1151 1.92 -33.98 39.97
N GLY A 1152 1.35 -35.17 39.76
CA GLY A 1152 0.05 -35.57 40.33
C GLY A 1152 0.07 -36.03 41.80
N ASP A 1153 1.19 -35.86 42.50
CA ASP A 1153 1.45 -36.29 43.88
C ASP A 1153 1.57 -35.07 44.84
#